data_AF-A0A2M7VYQ1-F1
#
_entry.id   AF-A0A2M7VYQ1-F1
#
_cell.length_a   1.000
_cell.length_b   1.000
_cell.length_c   1.000
_cell.angle_alpha   90.00
_cell.angle_beta   90.00
_cell.angle_gamma   90.00
#
_symmetry.space_group_name_H-M   'P 1'
#
loop_
_entity.id
_entity.type
_entity.pdbx_description
1 polymer ?
#
loop_
_entity_poly.entity_id
_entity_poly.type
_entity_poly.pdbx_seq_one_letter_code
_entity_poly.pdbx_strand_id
1 'polypeptide(L)'
;MSGFDSISSLLSKTAAPSDDNTPQGKLIAKQQEIQLKKIERQTETRATFLGLDYVNLFGFPISPEAIGLIPEEESRRYNLVCFYYDGENIRMGTTTPEEPKIQEIITRINTQYFTKSRLYAISPSSLENAWEFYKNLPKVKKYDSGVEIKEEDLEKFKNAILSYKNLNEQINKVNISDIVTLILATAMKTGASDIHIEAEAASVAIRLRIDGVLQEAASIDRLKWKKIVSRMKILAGVKINIEDQPQDGRYSIFLTNEKIDVRSSFLPTAYGESVVMRLLRSSSVGLSFEELGLRPEVFEVLRAGIAKPNGLVLTTGPTGSGKTTTLYAILNKLNEPGTKIITLEDPIEYQLKGISQSQINAKKGYNFADGLRSILRQDPNIVMVGEIRDLETAEIAVQASLTGHLVLSTLHTNDAAGVIPRMIDMGVKPYFLVPSINVVIGQRLVRKVCPQCRVEHILTEAEKEQLQKILAVISPKSGINIPTTLPKIFKAGAGCDYCAGIGYKSRIGIYEIFTMDEKIKQLTIDNAPAFKILQQAIENGMITMLQDGVLKAMDGMTTLDEIYRVIGDFDYVNELYDIVVSQTMGRGIKINEADLARAFDLLKTPEMISELIKNIPVKDLITIIISLAVKSEAGDLHIEPTETDVKIRLRIDGVMHDMLRLSKEHYLPVLGEIKLLSGFVTNVKQATMDGRFAIFLGSSKMDCRVSIISGGYGETIVIRLLSGKEGALNMDILGIEDYSLQVLTESMKKTKGIIITTGPTGSGKTTTLYSILKTLNKSDVKIITVEDPIEYQMEGIIQTQINAEQGYTFAAAMRSLLRQNPNIMMIGEIRDEETAKVAIEAALTGHLVLSTIHANSAAGAISRFLGLGVDRQQLANSIECSVGQRLARKICPSCRQEATVDPAVLAEAKTILAQIKNPVVKVPTDIKFFKGVGCDKCNFIGYKGRVGLYETIGANPEIGKAIQNPAFSDYDIEQEAIKNGMITMLQDGVLKALKGETTIDEVFRVCK
;
A
#
# COMPACT_ATOMS: atom_id res chain seq x y z
N MET A 1 -71.76 -20.25 8.01
CA MET A 1 -73.20 -20.40 7.76
C MET A 1 -73.81 -19.02 7.72
N SER A 2 -74.36 -18.69 6.57
CA SER A 2 -74.93 -17.41 6.17
C SER A 2 -76.28 -17.14 6.81
N GLY A 3 -76.60 -15.86 6.94
CA GLY A 3 -77.93 -15.35 6.60
C GLY A 3 -78.67 -14.72 7.76
N PHE A 4 -78.66 -13.38 7.78
CA PHE A 4 -79.88 -12.57 7.84
C PHE A 4 -79.53 -11.20 7.27
N ASP A 5 -79.82 -11.02 5.99
CA ASP A 5 -79.87 -9.71 5.36
C ASP A 5 -81.08 -8.94 5.90
N SER A 6 -80.89 -7.66 6.24
CA SER A 6 -81.96 -6.81 6.77
C SER A 6 -83.05 -6.60 5.72
N ILE A 7 -84.30 -6.51 6.18
CA ILE A 7 -85.53 -6.38 5.38
C ILE A 7 -85.50 -5.17 4.42
N SER A 8 -84.64 -4.18 4.65
CA SER A 8 -84.42 -3.05 3.73
C SER A 8 -83.66 -3.44 2.45
N SER A 9 -82.85 -4.50 2.47
CA SER A 9 -82.08 -4.97 1.32
C SER A 9 -82.91 -5.75 0.29
N LEU A 10 -84.06 -6.29 0.69
CA LEU A 10 -84.96 -7.08 -0.16
C LEU A 10 -85.97 -6.22 -0.95
N LEU A 11 -86.07 -4.92 -0.68
CA LEU A 11 -87.04 -4.03 -1.33
C LEU A 11 -86.44 -3.11 -2.40
N SER A 12 -85.13 -3.16 -2.68
CA SER A 12 -84.47 -2.18 -3.57
C SER A 12 -83.88 -2.71 -4.88
N LYS A 13 -84.22 -3.93 -5.31
CA LYS A 13 -83.78 -4.46 -6.62
C LYS A 13 -84.90 -5.08 -7.43
N THR A 14 -85.93 -4.29 -7.72
CA THR A 14 -86.75 -4.31 -8.95
C THR A 14 -87.80 -3.21 -8.83
N ALA A 15 -87.41 -1.98 -9.12
CA ALA A 15 -88.36 -0.93 -9.46
C ALA A 15 -87.72 -0.03 -10.51
N ALA A 16 -88.32 -0.04 -11.70
CA ALA A 16 -88.17 1.03 -12.68
C ALA A 16 -88.46 2.38 -11.99
N PRO A 17 -87.93 3.53 -12.47
CA PRO A 17 -88.19 4.82 -11.84
C PRO A 17 -89.70 5.05 -11.76
N SER A 18 -90.26 4.95 -10.55
CA SER A 18 -91.65 5.29 -10.30
C SER A 18 -91.74 6.79 -10.46
N ASP A 19 -92.53 7.22 -11.44
CA ASP A 19 -92.85 8.62 -11.67
C ASP A 19 -93.47 9.20 -10.39
N ASP A 20 -92.73 10.08 -9.69
CA ASP A 20 -93.09 10.69 -8.38
C ASP A 20 -94.41 11.51 -8.43
N ASN A 21 -95.01 11.65 -9.62
CA ASN A 21 -96.26 12.34 -9.84
C ASN A 21 -97.52 11.48 -9.78
N THR A 22 -97.42 10.16 -9.60
CA THR A 22 -98.60 9.29 -9.47
C THR A 22 -99.35 9.55 -8.14
N PRO A 23 -100.70 9.40 -8.11
CA PRO A 23 -101.49 9.51 -6.88
C PRO A 23 -101.03 8.56 -5.76
N GLN A 24 -100.53 7.37 -6.13
CA GLN A 24 -99.95 6.41 -5.20
C GLN A 24 -98.60 6.88 -4.62
N GLY A 25 -97.70 7.45 -5.44
CA GLY A 25 -96.46 8.05 -4.96
C GLY A 25 -96.72 9.21 -3.98
N LYS A 26 -97.69 10.09 -4.29
CA LYS A 26 -98.11 11.19 -3.41
C LYS A 26 -98.74 10.71 -2.10
N LEU A 27 -99.49 9.61 -2.12
CA LEU A 27 -100.07 9.01 -0.91
C LEU A 27 -98.99 8.41 0.00
N ILE A 28 -98.02 7.67 -0.58
CA ILE A 28 -96.92 7.06 0.15
C ILE A 28 -96.03 8.14 0.78
N ALA A 29 -95.67 9.18 0.04
CA ALA A 29 -94.91 10.31 0.56
C ALA A 29 -95.64 11.01 1.72
N LYS A 30 -96.97 11.19 1.60
CA LYS A 30 -97.79 11.81 2.67
C LYS A 30 -97.95 10.91 3.90
N GLN A 31 -98.01 9.58 3.73
CA GLN A 31 -98.00 8.63 4.85
C GLN A 31 -96.65 8.62 5.58
N GLN A 32 -95.54 8.68 4.84
CA GLN A 32 -94.19 8.83 5.41
C GLN A 32 -94.05 10.17 6.17
N GLU A 33 -94.55 11.27 5.61
CA GLU A 33 -94.55 12.58 6.27
C GLU A 33 -95.31 12.57 7.61
N ILE A 34 -96.48 11.90 7.65
CA ILE A 34 -97.28 11.75 8.90
C ILE A 34 -96.53 10.90 9.93
N GLN A 35 -95.87 9.82 9.52
CA GLN A 35 -95.07 8.98 10.42
C GLN A 35 -93.86 9.74 10.98
N LEU A 36 -93.13 10.49 10.15
CA LEU A 36 -92.01 11.32 10.59
C LEU A 36 -92.48 12.39 11.60
N LYS A 37 -93.59 13.10 11.31
CA LYS A 37 -94.19 14.07 12.24
C LYS A 37 -94.58 13.44 13.58
N LYS A 38 -95.03 12.18 13.59
CA LYS A 38 -95.34 11.45 14.82
C LYS A 38 -94.08 11.14 15.64
N ILE A 39 -93.01 10.68 14.98
CA ILE A 39 -91.72 10.38 15.62
C ILE A 39 -91.12 11.65 16.22
N GLU A 40 -91.14 12.76 15.49
CA GLU A 40 -90.61 14.04 15.99
C GLU A 40 -91.37 14.54 17.23
N ARG A 41 -92.70 14.44 17.23
CA ARG A 41 -93.52 14.81 18.40
C ARG A 41 -93.24 13.92 19.62
N GLN A 42 -92.96 12.64 19.40
CA GLN A 42 -92.56 11.72 20.48
C GLN A 42 -91.18 12.06 21.04
N THR A 43 -90.22 12.38 20.17
CA THR A 43 -88.87 12.84 20.57
C THR A 43 -88.95 14.13 21.38
N GLU A 44 -89.73 15.12 20.94
CA GLU A 44 -89.91 16.39 21.66
C GLU A 44 -90.51 16.19 23.06
N THR A 45 -91.50 15.31 23.18
CA THR A 45 -92.10 14.94 24.47
C THR A 45 -91.07 14.26 25.39
N ARG A 46 -90.26 13.35 24.83
CA ARG A 46 -89.18 12.65 25.55
C ARG A 46 -88.07 13.61 26.00
N ALA A 47 -87.70 14.57 25.15
CA ALA A 47 -86.71 15.60 25.47
C ALA A 47 -87.14 16.42 26.69
N THR A 48 -88.41 16.86 26.69
CA THR A 48 -89.02 17.61 27.79
C THR A 48 -88.99 16.83 29.10
N PHE A 49 -89.31 15.53 29.07
CA PHE A 49 -89.25 14.65 30.24
C PHE A 49 -87.83 14.48 30.79
N LEU A 50 -86.82 14.45 29.91
CA LEU A 50 -85.40 14.28 30.27
C LEU A 50 -84.69 15.59 30.60
N GLY A 51 -85.38 16.73 30.53
CA GLY A 51 -84.78 18.06 30.74
C GLY A 51 -83.77 18.48 29.66
N LEU A 52 -83.90 17.92 28.45
CA LEU A 52 -83.05 18.24 27.30
C LEU A 52 -83.83 19.09 26.29
N ASP A 53 -83.10 19.91 25.54
CA ASP A 53 -83.69 20.61 24.40
C ASP A 53 -83.89 19.65 23.23
N TYR A 54 -84.92 19.89 22.43
CA TYR A 54 -85.20 19.11 21.22
C TYR A 54 -84.80 19.88 19.97
N VAL A 55 -84.29 19.16 18.96
CA VAL A 55 -84.03 19.73 17.63
C VAL A 55 -84.33 18.69 16.54
N ASN A 56 -84.94 19.15 15.45
CA ASN A 56 -85.08 18.39 14.21
C ASN A 56 -83.94 18.77 13.26
N LEU A 57 -83.17 17.79 12.81
CA LEU A 57 -82.02 18.02 11.93
C LEU A 57 -82.38 17.92 10.43
N PHE A 58 -83.63 17.62 10.06
CA PHE A 58 -84.06 17.71 8.66
C PHE A 58 -84.01 19.16 8.17
N GLY A 59 -83.22 19.40 7.12
CA GLY A 59 -83.01 20.74 6.55
C GLY A 59 -82.11 21.66 7.40
N PHE A 60 -81.55 21.18 8.51
CA PHE A 60 -80.59 21.96 9.30
C PHE A 60 -79.22 21.97 8.60
N PRO A 61 -78.60 23.14 8.35
CA PRO A 61 -77.30 23.21 7.72
C PRO A 61 -76.20 22.82 8.72
N ILE A 62 -75.66 21.61 8.59
CA ILE A 62 -74.54 21.12 9.40
C ILE A 62 -73.23 21.39 8.67
N SER A 63 -72.31 22.12 9.29
CA SER A 63 -70.99 22.39 8.71
C SER A 63 -70.05 21.18 8.82
N PRO A 64 -69.12 20.98 7.86
CA PRO A 64 -68.07 19.96 7.94
C PRO A 64 -67.25 20.05 9.24
N GLU A 65 -66.97 21.27 9.72
CA GLU A 65 -66.23 21.52 10.94
C GLU A 65 -67.01 21.03 12.17
N ALA A 66 -68.33 21.19 12.19
CA ALA A 66 -69.16 20.73 13.30
C ALA A 66 -69.24 19.20 13.33
N ILE A 67 -69.63 18.57 12.21
CA ILE A 67 -69.82 17.11 12.15
C ILE A 67 -68.50 16.34 12.31
N GLY A 68 -67.39 16.92 11.88
CA GLY A 68 -66.04 16.34 12.01
C GLY A 68 -65.49 16.29 13.44
N LEU A 69 -66.10 16.99 14.42
CA LEU A 69 -65.66 16.96 15.82
C LEU A 69 -65.86 15.59 16.48
N ILE A 70 -66.82 14.80 16.00
CA ILE A 70 -67.07 13.42 16.44
C ILE A 70 -66.81 12.49 15.26
N PRO A 71 -65.84 11.56 15.33
CA PRO A 71 -65.60 10.57 14.28
C PRO A 71 -66.84 9.75 13.92
N GLU A 72 -67.02 9.38 12.64
CA GLU A 72 -68.22 8.65 12.17
C GLU A 72 -68.44 7.34 12.95
N GLU A 73 -67.38 6.57 13.21
CA GLU A 73 -67.47 5.32 13.98
C GLU A 73 -67.97 5.54 15.41
N GLU A 74 -67.50 6.60 16.06
CA GLU A 74 -67.90 6.98 17.43
C GLU A 74 -69.34 7.51 17.42
N SER A 75 -69.70 8.31 16.41
CA SER A 75 -71.04 8.84 16.21
C SER A 75 -72.08 7.74 16.00
N ARG A 76 -71.76 6.73 15.19
CA ARG A 76 -72.62 5.56 14.95
C ARG A 76 -72.70 4.64 16.15
N ARG A 77 -71.59 4.44 16.88
CA ARG A 77 -71.55 3.55 18.04
C ARG A 77 -72.37 4.10 19.22
N TYR A 78 -72.31 5.42 19.45
CA TYR A 78 -72.95 6.06 20.61
C TYR A 78 -74.18 6.90 20.26
N ASN A 79 -74.66 6.83 19.02
CA ASN A 79 -75.80 7.59 18.50
C ASN A 79 -75.73 9.08 18.89
N LEU A 80 -74.59 9.71 18.63
CA LEU A 80 -74.26 11.07 19.01
C LEU A 80 -73.67 11.82 17.82
N VAL A 81 -74.18 13.00 17.48
CA VAL A 81 -73.64 13.84 16.41
C VAL A 81 -73.38 15.25 16.93
N CYS A 82 -72.35 15.90 16.43
CA CYS A 82 -72.19 17.34 16.58
C CYS A 82 -72.80 18.01 15.35
N PHE A 83 -73.81 18.86 15.55
CA PHE A 83 -74.53 19.51 14.44
C PHE A 83 -74.28 21.01 14.35
N TYR A 84 -73.60 21.61 15.34
CA TYR A 84 -73.25 23.03 15.33
C TYR A 84 -71.95 23.28 16.10
N TYR A 85 -71.07 24.10 15.52
CA TYR A 85 -69.83 24.59 16.13
C TYR A 85 -69.50 25.98 15.57
N ASP A 86 -69.20 26.94 16.45
CA ASP A 86 -68.85 28.33 16.09
C ASP A 86 -67.50 28.81 16.65
N GLY A 87 -66.67 27.91 17.17
CA GLY A 87 -65.39 28.23 17.80
C GLY A 87 -65.44 28.15 19.33
N GLU A 88 -66.55 28.58 19.95
CA GLU A 88 -66.69 28.62 21.41
C GLU A 88 -67.83 27.71 21.92
N ASN A 89 -68.89 27.53 21.14
CA ASN A 89 -70.07 26.76 21.51
C ASN A 89 -70.24 25.54 20.61
N ILE A 90 -70.61 24.41 21.21
CA ILE A 90 -70.90 23.17 20.52
C ILE A 90 -72.33 22.72 20.86
N ARG A 91 -73.09 22.26 19.86
CA ARG A 91 -74.38 21.59 20.09
C ARG A 91 -74.33 20.18 19.53
N MET A 92 -74.67 19.22 20.40
CA MET A 92 -74.67 17.80 20.06
C MET A 92 -76.08 17.24 20.16
N GLY A 93 -76.44 16.34 19.25
CA GLY A 93 -77.72 15.65 19.22
C GLY A 93 -77.55 14.17 19.49
N THR A 94 -78.42 13.57 20.32
CA THR A 94 -78.42 12.13 20.59
C THR A 94 -79.83 11.54 20.71
N THR A 95 -79.96 10.24 20.40
CA THR A 95 -81.17 9.45 20.68
C THR A 95 -81.08 8.68 22.00
N THR A 96 -79.89 8.63 22.61
CA THR A 96 -79.57 7.82 23.81
C THR A 96 -78.83 8.67 24.87
N PRO A 97 -79.47 9.72 25.43
CA PRO A 97 -78.81 10.65 26.35
C PRO A 97 -78.35 10.05 27.68
N GLU A 98 -78.84 8.86 28.03
CA GLU A 98 -78.48 8.15 29.26
C GLU A 98 -77.16 7.36 29.14
N GLU A 99 -76.57 7.25 27.95
CA GLU A 99 -75.31 6.55 27.72
C GLU A 99 -74.14 7.27 28.42
N PRO A 100 -73.49 6.66 29.44
CA PRO A 100 -72.43 7.31 30.21
C PRO A 100 -71.26 7.81 29.34
N LYS A 101 -70.97 7.10 28.24
CA LYS A 101 -69.87 7.45 27.35
C LYS A 101 -70.06 8.81 26.68
N ILE A 102 -71.29 9.27 26.48
CA ILE A 102 -71.58 10.58 25.87
C ILE A 102 -70.99 11.71 26.72
N GLN A 103 -71.04 11.61 28.05
CA GLN A 103 -70.46 12.62 28.94
C GLN A 103 -68.93 12.67 28.86
N GLU A 104 -68.27 11.53 28.70
CA GLU A 104 -66.82 11.48 28.47
C GLU A 104 -66.43 12.13 27.14
N ILE A 105 -67.22 11.90 26.08
CA ILE A 105 -67.00 12.48 24.75
C ILE A 105 -67.17 14.01 24.81
N ILE A 106 -68.23 14.49 25.46
CA ILE A 106 -68.48 15.91 25.68
C ILE A 106 -67.31 16.54 26.46
N THR A 107 -66.86 15.90 27.54
CA THR A 107 -65.75 16.41 28.36
C THR A 107 -64.46 16.47 27.54
N ARG A 108 -64.13 15.42 26.79
CA ARG A 108 -62.96 15.36 25.91
C ARG A 108 -62.98 16.49 24.88
N ILE A 109 -64.11 16.72 24.23
CA ILE A 109 -64.25 17.76 23.20
C ILE A 109 -64.16 19.16 23.83
N ASN A 110 -64.82 19.39 24.96
CA ASN A 110 -64.74 20.67 25.69
C ASN A 110 -63.29 21.00 26.10
N THR A 111 -62.53 20.01 26.60
CA THR A 111 -61.13 20.21 26.99
C THR A 111 -60.22 20.43 25.77
N GLN A 112 -60.40 19.65 24.71
CA GLN A 112 -59.55 19.72 23.53
C GLN A 112 -59.73 21.03 22.74
N TYR A 113 -60.96 21.54 22.66
CA TYR A 113 -61.29 22.71 21.85
C TYR A 113 -61.60 23.96 22.68
N PHE A 114 -61.50 23.90 24.02
CA PHE A 114 -61.86 24.99 24.95
C PHE A 114 -63.28 25.53 24.75
N THR A 115 -64.25 24.62 24.57
CA THR A 115 -65.65 24.96 24.20
C THR A 115 -66.66 24.66 25.30
N LYS A 116 -67.86 25.23 25.15
CA LYS A 116 -69.05 24.90 25.95
C LYS A 116 -70.03 24.08 25.11
N SER A 117 -70.31 22.85 25.53
CA SER A 117 -71.23 21.95 24.84
C SER A 117 -72.64 21.94 25.45
N ARG A 118 -73.67 21.85 24.60
CA ARG A 118 -75.07 21.62 24.99
C ARG A 118 -75.62 20.39 24.26
N LEU A 119 -76.30 19.52 25.00
CA LEU A 119 -76.87 18.27 24.48
C LEU A 119 -78.35 18.43 24.14
N TYR A 120 -78.75 17.94 22.98
CA TYR A 120 -80.11 17.96 22.45
C TYR A 120 -80.60 16.52 22.22
N ALA A 121 -81.88 16.28 22.46
CA ALA A 121 -82.54 15.06 22.02
C ALA A 121 -82.98 15.21 20.56
N ILE A 122 -82.63 14.24 19.74
CA ILE A 122 -82.99 14.18 18.31
C ILE A 122 -83.70 12.88 17.99
N SER A 123 -84.50 12.85 16.93
CA SER A 123 -85.15 11.63 16.46
C SER A 123 -84.15 10.69 15.78
N PRO A 124 -84.44 9.37 15.71
CA PRO A 124 -83.64 8.46 14.89
C PRO A 124 -83.51 8.91 13.43
N SER A 125 -84.58 9.48 12.87
CA SER A 125 -84.57 10.00 11.49
C SER A 125 -83.69 11.25 11.35
N SER A 126 -83.66 12.13 12.35
CA SER A 126 -82.73 13.27 12.40
C SER A 126 -81.27 12.83 12.54
N LEU A 127 -81.01 11.77 13.31
CA LEU A 127 -79.67 11.19 13.47
C LEU A 127 -79.17 10.55 12.16
N GLU A 128 -80.03 9.79 11.47
CA GLU A 128 -79.72 9.23 10.15
C GLU A 128 -79.45 10.33 9.11
N ASN A 129 -80.26 11.38 9.11
CA ASN A 129 -80.03 12.53 8.22
C ASN A 129 -78.69 13.22 8.53
N ALA A 130 -78.33 13.37 9.81
CA ALA A 130 -77.03 13.90 10.18
C ALA A 130 -75.87 13.00 9.71
N TRP A 131 -76.03 11.66 9.75
CA TRP A 131 -75.00 10.74 9.26
C TRP A 131 -74.71 10.87 7.76
N GLU A 132 -75.66 11.31 6.95
CA GLU A 132 -75.43 11.58 5.53
C GLU A 132 -74.37 12.67 5.31
N PHE A 133 -74.24 13.63 6.23
CA PHE A 133 -73.23 14.69 6.12
C PHE A 133 -71.79 14.19 6.33
N TYR A 134 -71.57 13.03 6.97
CA TYR A 134 -70.25 12.40 7.03
C TYR A 134 -69.74 12.00 5.64
N LYS A 135 -70.63 11.73 4.67
CA LYS A 135 -70.24 11.45 3.28
C LYS A 135 -69.61 12.66 2.59
N ASN A 136 -69.98 13.87 3.05
CA ASN A 136 -69.51 15.15 2.51
C ASN A 136 -68.27 15.68 3.25
N LEU A 137 -67.85 15.07 4.35
CA LEU A 137 -66.57 15.39 4.96
C LEU A 137 -65.46 15.10 3.93
N PRO A 138 -64.49 16.01 3.77
CA PRO A 138 -63.28 15.69 3.03
C PRO A 138 -62.72 14.42 3.66
N LYS A 139 -62.76 13.30 2.93
CA LYS A 139 -61.99 12.12 3.33
C LYS A 139 -60.55 12.58 3.30
N VAL A 140 -60.03 12.99 4.44
CA VAL A 140 -58.60 13.10 4.66
C VAL A 140 -58.12 11.66 4.55
N LYS A 141 -57.86 11.23 3.31
CA LYS A 141 -56.85 10.22 3.10
C LYS A 141 -55.64 10.82 3.80
N LYS A 142 -55.33 10.29 4.97
CA LYS A 142 -53.95 10.31 5.43
C LYS A 142 -53.21 9.66 4.27
N TYR A 143 -52.64 10.50 3.41
CA TYR A 143 -51.51 10.08 2.62
C TYR A 143 -50.47 9.78 3.70
N ASP A 144 -50.41 8.52 4.13
CA ASP A 144 -49.10 7.98 4.44
C ASP A 144 -48.24 8.36 3.24
N SER A 145 -47.10 8.95 3.54
CA SER A 145 -46.15 9.47 2.57
C SER A 145 -45.52 8.30 1.82
N GLY A 146 -46.29 7.69 0.92
CA GLY A 146 -45.88 6.53 0.14
C GLY A 146 -46.94 6.12 -0.88
N VAL A 147 -46.49 5.79 -2.08
CA VAL A 147 -47.30 5.01 -3.00
C VAL A 147 -47.18 3.55 -2.61
N GLU A 148 -48.30 2.93 -2.24
CA GLU A 148 -48.35 1.49 -1.97
C GLU A 148 -48.31 0.74 -3.31
N ILE A 149 -47.11 0.30 -3.71
CA ILE A 149 -46.95 -0.72 -4.75
C ILE A 149 -47.12 -2.06 -4.05
N LYS A 150 -48.19 -2.79 -4.39
CA LYS A 150 -48.45 -4.11 -3.80
C LYS A 150 -47.42 -5.11 -4.33
N GLU A 151 -47.02 -6.02 -3.46
CA GLU A 151 -46.06 -7.07 -3.80
C GLU A 151 -46.53 -7.95 -4.97
N GLU A 152 -47.83 -8.17 -5.08
CA GLU A 152 -48.49 -8.88 -6.20
C GLU A 152 -48.14 -8.27 -7.57
N ASP A 153 -48.04 -6.94 -7.65
CA ASP A 153 -47.71 -6.22 -8.90
C ASP A 153 -46.25 -6.42 -9.30
N LEU A 154 -45.36 -6.59 -8.32
CA LEU A 154 -43.91 -6.82 -8.54
C LEU A 154 -43.63 -8.31 -8.80
N GLU A 155 -44.35 -9.22 -8.12
CA GLU A 155 -44.32 -10.67 -8.32
C GLU A 155 -44.72 -11.06 -9.75
N LYS A 156 -45.77 -10.43 -10.30
CA LYS A 156 -46.25 -10.65 -11.67
C LYS A 156 -45.14 -10.58 -12.73
N PHE A 157 -44.17 -9.70 -12.53
CA PHE A 157 -43.06 -9.50 -13.47
C PHE A 157 -41.74 -10.15 -13.02
N LYS A 158 -41.54 -10.45 -11.73
CA LYS A 158 -40.35 -11.15 -11.22
C LYS A 158 -40.12 -12.53 -11.85
N ASN A 159 -41.19 -13.27 -12.16
CA ASN A 159 -41.10 -14.61 -12.74
C ASN A 159 -40.85 -14.60 -14.26
N ALA A 160 -41.16 -13.49 -14.94
CA ALA A 160 -40.96 -13.33 -16.38
C ALA A 160 -39.56 -12.82 -16.76
N ILE A 161 -38.75 -12.39 -15.79
CA ILE A 161 -37.44 -11.75 -16.00
C ILE A 161 -36.32 -12.66 -15.49
N LEU A 162 -35.61 -13.31 -16.42
CA LEU A 162 -34.45 -14.16 -16.13
C LEU A 162 -33.14 -13.34 -16.04
N SER A 163 -32.99 -12.30 -16.87
CA SER A 163 -31.82 -11.42 -16.89
C SER A 163 -32.20 -9.95 -17.11
N TYR A 164 -31.26 -9.03 -16.87
CA TYR A 164 -31.45 -7.61 -17.19
C TYR A 164 -31.68 -7.36 -18.69
N LYS A 165 -31.12 -8.20 -19.58
CA LYS A 165 -31.28 -8.08 -21.04
C LYS A 165 -32.70 -8.36 -21.52
N ASN A 166 -33.46 -9.18 -20.78
CA ASN A 166 -34.85 -9.48 -21.10
C ASN A 166 -35.78 -8.27 -20.89
N LEU A 167 -35.34 -7.23 -20.18
CA LEU A 167 -36.13 -6.02 -19.98
C LEU A 167 -36.51 -5.39 -21.32
N ASN A 168 -35.57 -5.27 -22.25
CA ASN A 168 -35.81 -4.62 -23.54
C ASN A 168 -36.90 -5.32 -24.38
N GLU A 169 -36.98 -6.66 -24.31
CA GLU A 169 -37.98 -7.45 -25.04
C GLU A 169 -39.39 -7.31 -24.46
N GLN A 170 -39.49 -7.13 -23.14
CA GLN A 170 -40.76 -7.05 -22.43
C GLN A 170 -41.28 -5.61 -22.34
N ILE A 171 -40.41 -4.62 -22.14
CA ILE A 171 -40.79 -3.22 -21.89
C ILE A 171 -41.59 -2.60 -23.03
N ASN A 172 -41.37 -3.07 -24.26
CA ASN A 172 -42.08 -2.61 -25.44
C ASN A 172 -43.46 -3.27 -25.63
N LYS A 173 -43.76 -4.34 -24.89
CA LYS A 173 -45.02 -5.12 -24.96
C LYS A 173 -46.03 -4.77 -23.86
N VAL A 174 -45.59 -4.13 -22.77
CA VAL A 174 -46.44 -3.71 -21.65
C VAL A 174 -47.06 -2.33 -21.83
N ASN A 175 -48.19 -2.10 -21.15
CA ASN A 175 -48.83 -0.80 -21.04
C ASN A 175 -47.96 0.20 -20.26
N ILE A 176 -48.13 1.50 -20.52
CA ILE A 176 -47.31 2.58 -19.92
C ILE A 176 -47.30 2.52 -18.38
N SER A 177 -48.45 2.19 -17.78
CA SER A 177 -48.58 2.05 -16.32
C SER A 177 -47.72 0.93 -15.73
N ASP A 178 -47.48 -0.14 -16.50
CA ASP A 178 -46.73 -1.32 -16.06
C ASP A 178 -45.22 -1.17 -16.32
N ILE A 179 -44.80 -0.25 -17.21
CA ILE A 179 -43.39 -0.01 -17.52
C ILE A 179 -42.60 0.34 -16.25
N VAL A 180 -43.12 1.24 -15.42
CA VAL A 180 -42.43 1.64 -14.18
C VAL A 180 -42.29 0.46 -13.22
N THR A 181 -43.35 -0.33 -13.05
CA THR A 181 -43.35 -1.54 -12.23
C THR A 181 -42.36 -2.58 -12.76
N LEU A 182 -42.30 -2.78 -14.08
CA LEU A 182 -41.37 -3.71 -14.73
C LEU A 182 -39.92 -3.30 -14.53
N ILE A 183 -39.61 -2.00 -14.65
CA ILE A 183 -38.26 -1.46 -14.39
C ILE A 183 -37.87 -1.70 -12.93
N LEU A 184 -38.76 -1.39 -11.98
CA LEU A 184 -38.53 -1.61 -10.55
C LEU A 184 -38.36 -3.10 -10.22
N ALA A 185 -39.21 -3.98 -10.77
CA ALA A 185 -39.13 -5.42 -10.60
C ALA A 185 -37.80 -5.99 -11.13
N THR A 186 -37.37 -5.53 -12.31
CA THR A 186 -36.08 -5.91 -12.90
C THR A 186 -34.92 -5.48 -12.01
N ALA A 187 -34.89 -4.20 -11.61
CA ALA A 187 -33.87 -3.65 -10.74
C ALA A 187 -33.78 -4.40 -9.40
N MET A 188 -34.92 -4.78 -8.82
CA MET A 188 -34.96 -5.57 -7.59
C MET A 188 -34.38 -6.98 -7.80
N LYS A 189 -34.84 -7.68 -8.84
CA LYS A 189 -34.42 -9.06 -9.19
C LYS A 189 -32.92 -9.13 -9.47
N THR A 190 -32.38 -8.14 -10.17
CA THR A 190 -30.96 -8.08 -10.53
C THR A 190 -30.08 -7.49 -9.44
N GLY A 191 -30.64 -7.07 -8.29
CA GLY A 191 -29.85 -6.50 -7.21
C GLY A 191 -29.29 -5.09 -7.50
N ALA A 192 -29.94 -4.32 -8.37
CA ALA A 192 -29.47 -2.98 -8.74
C ALA A 192 -29.59 -1.99 -7.56
N SER A 193 -28.60 -1.10 -7.42
CA SER A 193 -28.61 0.00 -6.44
C SER A 193 -29.26 1.27 -6.98
N ASP A 194 -29.12 1.51 -8.28
CA ASP A 194 -29.63 2.71 -8.95
C ASP A 194 -30.24 2.34 -10.30
N ILE A 195 -31.29 3.03 -10.66
CA ILE A 195 -31.94 2.97 -11.98
C ILE A 195 -31.72 4.33 -12.62
N HIS A 196 -31.05 4.34 -13.76
CA HIS A 196 -30.77 5.54 -14.55
C HIS A 196 -31.63 5.51 -15.80
N ILE A 197 -32.38 6.59 -16.03
CA ILE A 197 -33.25 6.73 -17.21
C ILE A 197 -32.93 8.07 -17.86
N GLU A 198 -32.27 8.02 -19.00
CA GLU A 198 -31.68 9.18 -19.66
C GLU A 198 -32.36 9.40 -21.01
N ALA A 199 -32.94 10.58 -21.20
CA ALA A 199 -33.51 10.98 -22.48
C ALA A 199 -32.39 11.39 -23.44
N GLU A 200 -32.25 10.69 -24.55
CA GLU A 200 -31.31 11.01 -25.64
C GLU A 200 -32.07 11.57 -26.86
N ALA A 201 -31.32 11.98 -27.89
CA ALA A 201 -31.91 12.57 -29.09
C ALA A 201 -32.90 11.62 -29.80
N ALA A 202 -32.54 10.33 -29.92
CA ALA A 202 -33.31 9.33 -30.66
C ALA A 202 -34.22 8.46 -29.78
N SER A 203 -33.82 8.16 -28.54
CA SER A 203 -34.53 7.24 -27.65
C SER A 203 -34.29 7.57 -26.17
N VAL A 204 -34.91 6.82 -25.26
CA VAL A 204 -34.65 6.91 -23.83
C VAL A 204 -33.95 5.65 -23.35
N ALA A 205 -32.71 5.80 -22.90
CA ALA A 205 -31.89 4.70 -22.42
C ALA A 205 -32.20 4.41 -20.95
N ILE A 206 -32.38 3.12 -20.61
CA ILE A 206 -32.53 2.64 -19.24
C ILE A 206 -31.29 1.84 -18.88
N ARG A 207 -30.57 2.31 -17.87
CA ARG A 207 -29.40 1.63 -17.33
C ARG A 207 -29.63 1.27 -15.86
N LEU A 208 -29.19 0.08 -15.48
CA LEU A 208 -29.23 -0.40 -14.09
C LEU A 208 -27.82 -0.40 -13.53
N ARG A 209 -27.60 0.20 -12.36
CA ARG A 209 -26.33 0.06 -11.64
C ARG A 209 -26.38 -1.23 -10.82
N ILE A 210 -25.73 -2.27 -11.32
CA ILE A 210 -25.67 -3.58 -10.67
C ILE A 210 -24.26 -3.78 -10.15
N ASP A 211 -24.14 -4.00 -8.84
CA ASP A 211 -22.86 -4.14 -8.14
C ASP A 211 -21.85 -3.03 -8.50
N GLY A 212 -22.34 -1.79 -8.60
CA GLY A 212 -21.54 -0.59 -8.89
C GLY A 212 -21.31 -0.27 -10.36
N VAL A 213 -21.57 -1.21 -11.27
CA VAL A 213 -21.37 -1.05 -12.72
C VAL A 213 -22.70 -0.74 -13.42
N LEU A 214 -22.71 0.27 -14.30
CA LEU A 214 -23.87 0.57 -15.14
C LEU A 214 -24.01 -0.47 -16.26
N GLN A 215 -25.19 -1.06 -16.36
CA GLN A 215 -25.57 -2.02 -17.40
C GLN A 215 -26.73 -1.44 -18.20
N GLU A 216 -26.61 -1.37 -19.52
CA GLU A 216 -27.72 -0.99 -20.38
C GLU A 216 -28.75 -2.13 -20.43
N ALA A 217 -29.96 -1.84 -19.97
CA ALA A 217 -31.00 -2.85 -19.77
C ALA A 217 -32.11 -2.76 -20.83
N ALA A 218 -32.46 -1.55 -21.27
CA ALA A 218 -33.47 -1.35 -22.30
C ALA A 218 -33.41 0.03 -22.94
N SER A 219 -34.08 0.19 -24.07
CA SER A 219 -34.38 1.48 -24.69
C SER A 219 -35.88 1.63 -24.92
N ILE A 220 -36.43 2.81 -24.65
CA ILE A 220 -37.84 3.14 -24.84
C ILE A 220 -37.97 4.23 -25.92
N ASP A 221 -39.03 4.11 -26.73
CA ASP A 221 -39.48 5.15 -27.64
C ASP A 221 -39.74 6.48 -26.89
N ARG A 222 -39.13 7.56 -27.38
CA ARG A 222 -39.24 8.92 -26.85
C ARG A 222 -40.69 9.40 -26.73
N LEU A 223 -41.60 8.97 -27.59
CA LEU A 223 -43.02 9.32 -27.54
C LEU A 223 -43.70 8.86 -26.24
N LYS A 224 -43.23 7.75 -25.65
CA LYS A 224 -43.77 7.22 -24.38
C LYS A 224 -43.20 7.93 -23.16
N TRP A 225 -42.03 8.56 -23.29
CA TRP A 225 -41.26 9.09 -22.15
C TRP A 225 -42.02 10.11 -21.30
N LYS A 226 -42.69 11.07 -21.95
CA LYS A 226 -43.44 12.13 -21.24
C LYS A 226 -44.50 11.57 -20.28
N LYS A 227 -45.13 10.44 -20.65
CA LYS A 227 -46.12 9.77 -19.80
C LYS A 227 -45.45 8.97 -18.68
N ILE A 228 -44.30 8.36 -18.95
CA ILE A 228 -43.54 7.57 -17.97
C ILE A 228 -42.95 8.49 -16.88
N VAL A 229 -42.30 9.60 -17.25
CA VAL A 229 -41.73 10.54 -16.28
C VAL A 229 -42.81 11.18 -15.40
N SER A 230 -43.98 11.51 -15.98
CA SER A 230 -45.13 12.00 -15.22
C SER A 230 -45.60 10.98 -14.18
N ARG A 231 -45.67 9.69 -14.54
CA ARG A 231 -45.99 8.63 -13.58
C ARG A 231 -44.96 8.54 -12.46
N MET A 232 -43.67 8.62 -12.78
CA MET A 232 -42.60 8.62 -11.77
C MET A 232 -42.69 9.82 -10.83
N LYS A 233 -42.99 11.02 -11.35
CA LYS A 233 -43.19 12.23 -10.54
C LYS A 233 -44.35 12.08 -9.54
N ILE A 234 -45.45 11.45 -9.98
CA ILE A 234 -46.58 11.10 -9.09
C ILE A 234 -46.11 10.17 -7.97
N LEU A 235 -45.33 9.13 -8.30
CA LEU A 235 -44.79 8.20 -7.29
C LEU A 235 -43.91 8.91 -6.26
N ALA A 236 -43.06 9.82 -6.72
CA ALA A 236 -42.12 10.56 -5.90
C ALA A 236 -42.73 11.73 -5.10
N GLY A 237 -44.01 12.06 -5.32
CA GLY A 237 -44.69 13.18 -4.66
C GLY A 237 -44.19 14.56 -5.10
N VAL A 238 -43.62 14.67 -6.31
CA VAL A 238 -43.11 15.93 -6.87
C VAL A 238 -44.09 16.54 -7.88
N LYS A 239 -43.90 17.81 -8.25
CA LYS A 239 -44.85 18.54 -9.11
C LYS A 239 -44.68 18.12 -10.58
N ILE A 240 -45.73 17.57 -11.17
CA ILE A 240 -45.74 17.07 -12.56
C ILE A 240 -45.46 18.19 -13.56
N ASN A 241 -46.00 19.39 -13.31
CA ASN A 241 -45.95 20.54 -14.21
C ASN A 241 -44.64 21.36 -14.14
N ILE A 242 -43.70 20.99 -13.26
CA ILE A 242 -42.36 21.59 -13.21
C ILE A 242 -41.42 20.67 -14.00
N GLU A 243 -40.91 21.14 -15.13
CA GLU A 243 -40.04 20.36 -16.04
C GLU A 243 -38.67 21.05 -16.27
N ASP A 244 -38.51 22.29 -15.83
CA ASP A 244 -37.36 23.18 -16.08
C ASP A 244 -36.43 23.34 -14.86
N GLN A 245 -36.79 22.73 -13.73
CA GLN A 245 -36.01 22.79 -12.48
C GLN A 245 -35.78 21.38 -11.91
N PRO A 246 -34.62 21.12 -11.29
CA PRO A 246 -34.37 19.86 -10.61
C PRO A 246 -35.39 19.61 -9.50
N GLN A 247 -35.86 18.38 -9.37
CA GLN A 247 -36.77 17.96 -8.29
C GLN A 247 -36.30 16.64 -7.67
N ASP A 248 -36.42 16.53 -6.34
CA ASP A 248 -36.13 15.31 -5.60
C ASP A 248 -37.37 14.85 -4.83
N GLY A 249 -37.66 13.55 -4.94
CA GLY A 249 -38.78 12.92 -4.26
C GLY A 249 -38.37 11.64 -3.55
N ARG A 250 -39.21 11.18 -2.63
CA ARG A 250 -39.00 9.95 -1.86
C ARG A 250 -40.30 9.17 -1.76
N TYR A 251 -40.21 7.86 -1.83
CA TYR A 251 -41.32 6.94 -1.59
C TYR A 251 -40.79 5.60 -1.10
N SER A 252 -41.64 4.79 -0.48
CA SER A 252 -41.28 3.45 -0.01
C SER A 252 -41.95 2.37 -0.86
N ILE A 253 -41.25 1.26 -1.08
CA ILE A 253 -41.78 0.02 -1.64
C ILE A 253 -41.83 -1.00 -0.50
N PHE A 254 -42.99 -1.61 -0.27
CA PHE A 254 -43.18 -2.60 0.78
C PHE A 254 -43.24 -4.00 0.16
N LEU A 255 -42.39 -4.91 0.66
CA LEU A 255 -42.35 -6.34 0.31
C LEU A 255 -42.67 -7.17 1.57
N THR A 256 -42.97 -8.47 1.44
CA THR A 256 -43.44 -9.31 2.56
C THR A 256 -42.50 -9.22 3.77
N ASN A 257 -41.19 -9.19 3.52
CA ASN A 257 -40.14 -9.26 4.55
C ASN A 257 -39.16 -8.07 4.53
N GLU A 258 -39.37 -7.08 3.66
CA GLU A 258 -38.42 -5.98 3.48
C GLU A 258 -39.12 -4.68 3.08
N LYS A 259 -38.62 -3.55 3.59
CA LYS A 259 -39.01 -2.22 3.14
C LYS A 259 -37.84 -1.62 2.35
N ILE A 260 -38.11 -1.15 1.13
CA ILE A 260 -37.12 -0.49 0.27
C ILE A 260 -37.51 0.98 0.15
N ASP A 261 -36.66 1.87 0.61
CA ASP A 261 -36.87 3.31 0.43
C ASP A 261 -36.23 3.76 -0.89
N VAL A 262 -37.00 4.47 -1.72
CA VAL A 262 -36.55 4.94 -3.03
C VAL A 262 -36.38 6.46 -3.00
N ARG A 263 -35.20 6.92 -3.39
CA ARG A 263 -34.92 8.35 -3.62
C ARG A 263 -34.88 8.58 -5.13
N SER A 264 -35.71 9.49 -5.62
CA SER A 264 -35.80 9.82 -7.04
C SER A 264 -35.37 11.25 -7.27
N SER A 265 -34.46 11.45 -8.22
CA SER A 265 -34.01 12.77 -8.67
C SER A 265 -34.38 12.96 -10.14
N PHE A 266 -34.98 14.10 -10.46
CA PHE A 266 -35.43 14.50 -11.78
C PHE A 266 -34.61 15.73 -12.21
N LEU A 267 -33.85 15.59 -13.29
CA LEU A 267 -32.95 16.63 -13.80
C LEU A 267 -33.36 17.03 -15.22
N PRO A 268 -33.67 18.31 -15.50
CA PRO A 268 -33.91 18.80 -16.86
C PRO A 268 -32.67 18.64 -17.74
N THR A 269 -32.84 18.14 -18.97
CA THR A 269 -31.76 18.01 -19.97
C THR A 269 -32.23 18.51 -21.34
N ALA A 270 -31.32 18.56 -22.33
CA ALA A 270 -31.62 19.04 -23.68
C ALA A 270 -32.70 18.22 -24.42
N TYR A 271 -32.91 16.96 -24.06
CA TYR A 271 -33.83 16.06 -24.79
C TYR A 271 -35.06 15.61 -23.98
N GLY A 272 -35.21 16.13 -22.76
CA GLY A 272 -36.24 15.76 -21.79
C GLY A 272 -35.66 15.70 -20.38
N GLU A 273 -36.40 15.16 -19.42
CA GLU A 273 -35.86 14.95 -18.08
C GLU A 273 -35.04 13.66 -18.00
N SER A 274 -33.94 13.68 -17.26
CA SER A 274 -33.20 12.51 -16.80
C SER A 274 -33.68 12.15 -15.40
N VAL A 275 -33.90 10.86 -15.15
CA VAL A 275 -34.38 10.35 -13.86
C VAL A 275 -33.38 9.37 -13.28
N VAL A 276 -33.01 9.57 -12.02
CA VAL A 276 -32.22 8.60 -11.26
C VAL A 276 -33.04 8.16 -10.05
N MET A 277 -33.28 6.87 -9.92
CA MET A 277 -33.92 6.27 -8.74
C MET A 277 -32.92 5.41 -7.98
N ARG A 278 -32.57 5.80 -6.75
CA ARG A 278 -31.72 5.02 -5.86
C ARG A 278 -32.56 4.15 -4.94
N LEU A 279 -32.32 2.84 -4.98
CA LEU A 279 -33.00 1.84 -4.16
C LEU A 279 -32.19 1.60 -2.88
N LEU A 280 -32.75 1.98 -1.73
CA LEU A 280 -32.13 1.80 -0.42
C LEU A 280 -32.74 0.59 0.28
N ARG A 281 -31.96 -0.49 0.37
CA ARG A 281 -32.34 -1.75 1.02
C ARG A 281 -31.84 -1.78 2.45
N SER A 282 -32.68 -2.22 3.40
CA SER A 282 -32.30 -2.32 4.81
C SER A 282 -31.49 -3.58 5.15
N SER A 283 -31.38 -4.54 4.24
CA SER A 283 -30.77 -5.85 4.53
C SER A 283 -29.24 -5.84 4.72
N SER A 284 -28.56 -4.72 4.52
CA SER A 284 -27.09 -4.58 4.69
C SER A 284 -26.65 -4.18 6.10
N VAL A 285 -27.58 -4.05 7.05
CA VAL A 285 -27.26 -3.73 8.45
C VAL A 285 -26.71 -4.98 9.16
N GLY A 286 -25.50 -4.88 9.72
CA GLY A 286 -24.95 -5.92 10.60
C GLY A 286 -24.03 -6.94 9.92
N LEU A 287 -23.44 -6.60 8.77
CA LEU A 287 -22.40 -7.41 8.14
C LEU A 287 -21.24 -7.63 9.11
N SER A 288 -20.76 -8.87 9.19
CA SER A 288 -19.53 -9.18 9.92
C SER A 288 -18.31 -8.62 9.17
N PHE A 289 -17.18 -8.46 9.86
CA PHE A 289 -15.95 -7.98 9.21
C PHE A 289 -15.44 -8.97 8.14
N GLU A 290 -15.69 -10.26 8.33
CA GLU A 290 -15.41 -11.30 7.35
C GLU A 290 -16.30 -11.17 6.10
N GLU A 291 -17.58 -10.87 6.27
CA GLU A 291 -18.51 -10.63 5.16
C GLU A 291 -18.17 -9.36 4.37
N LEU A 292 -17.64 -8.34 5.05
CA LEU A 292 -17.06 -7.16 4.41
C LEU A 292 -15.79 -7.50 3.61
N GLY A 293 -15.11 -8.58 3.97
CA GLY A 293 -13.89 -9.05 3.32
C GLY A 293 -12.62 -8.66 4.05
N LEU A 294 -12.67 -8.26 5.32
CA LEU A 294 -11.44 -8.09 6.09
C LEU A 294 -10.82 -9.46 6.36
N ARG A 295 -9.52 -9.57 6.04
CA ARG A 295 -8.72 -10.74 6.38
C ARG A 295 -8.44 -10.76 7.89
N PRO A 296 -8.37 -11.93 8.54
CA PRO A 296 -8.12 -12.02 9.98
C PRO A 296 -6.85 -11.28 10.44
N GLU A 297 -5.77 -11.38 9.67
CA GLU A 297 -4.48 -10.76 9.97
C GLU A 297 -4.59 -9.22 9.96
N VAL A 298 -5.38 -8.68 9.02
CA VAL A 298 -5.63 -7.24 8.88
C VAL A 298 -6.65 -6.74 9.90
N PHE A 299 -7.64 -7.58 10.25
CA PHE A 299 -8.63 -7.27 11.26
C PHE A 299 -8.00 -7.03 12.63
N GLU A 300 -6.93 -7.75 13.00
CA GLU A 300 -6.24 -7.54 14.26
C GLU A 300 -5.64 -6.12 14.39
N VAL A 301 -5.13 -5.55 13.29
CA VAL A 301 -4.64 -4.16 13.26
C VAL A 301 -5.80 -3.18 13.48
N LEU A 302 -6.92 -3.40 12.79
CA LEU A 302 -8.12 -2.58 12.98
C LEU A 302 -8.66 -2.68 14.41
N ARG A 303 -8.77 -3.90 14.94
CA ARG A 303 -9.26 -4.22 16.29
C ARG A 303 -8.45 -3.48 17.34
N ALA A 304 -7.13 -3.48 17.23
CA ALA A 304 -6.25 -2.73 18.12
C ALA A 304 -6.45 -1.20 18.01
N GLY A 305 -6.70 -0.68 16.80
CA GLY A 305 -6.95 0.74 16.56
C GLY A 305 -8.27 1.25 17.15
N ILE A 306 -9.37 0.48 16.99
CA ILE A 306 -10.71 0.87 17.45
C ILE A 306 -10.96 0.58 18.94
N ALA A 307 -10.14 -0.27 19.57
CA ALA A 307 -10.25 -0.57 21.00
C ALA A 307 -9.69 0.54 21.92
N LYS A 308 -9.00 1.53 21.35
CA LYS A 308 -8.47 2.66 22.10
C LYS A 308 -9.60 3.58 22.59
N PRO A 309 -9.49 4.16 23.80
CA PRO A 309 -10.56 4.98 24.39
C PRO A 309 -10.81 6.28 23.62
N ASN A 310 -9.79 6.82 22.95
CA ASN A 310 -9.86 8.05 22.18
C ASN A 310 -8.94 8.00 20.96
N GLY A 311 -9.16 8.90 20.00
CA GLY A 311 -8.40 9.02 18.77
C GLY A 311 -9.27 8.95 17.51
N LEU A 312 -8.64 9.14 16.35
CA LEU A 312 -9.28 9.16 15.03
C LEU A 312 -9.17 7.80 14.35
N VAL A 313 -10.30 7.33 13.83
CA VAL A 313 -10.42 6.19 12.94
C VAL A 313 -10.91 6.73 11.61
N LEU A 314 -10.01 6.79 10.62
CA LEU A 314 -10.28 7.44 9.34
C LEU A 314 -10.44 6.40 8.24
N THR A 315 -11.57 6.43 7.54
CA THR A 315 -11.82 5.58 6.38
C THR A 315 -11.79 6.39 5.10
N THR A 316 -11.12 5.91 4.06
CA THR A 316 -10.96 6.63 2.81
C THR A 316 -11.22 5.74 1.59
N GLY A 317 -11.43 6.39 0.45
CA GLY A 317 -11.75 5.78 -0.83
C GLY A 317 -12.74 6.65 -1.61
N PRO A 318 -12.97 6.36 -2.90
CA PRO A 318 -13.91 7.11 -3.72
C PRO A 318 -15.38 6.92 -3.29
N THR A 319 -16.30 7.62 -3.92
CA THR A 319 -17.75 7.39 -3.75
C THR A 319 -18.11 5.94 -4.10
N GLY A 320 -18.93 5.29 -3.27
CA GLY A 320 -19.35 3.90 -3.49
C GLY A 320 -18.30 2.85 -3.11
N SER A 321 -17.20 3.22 -2.45
CA SER A 321 -16.21 2.27 -1.94
C SER A 321 -16.61 1.53 -0.66
N GLY A 322 -17.81 1.78 -0.12
CA GLY A 322 -18.35 1.10 1.06
C GLY A 322 -17.96 1.69 2.42
N LYS A 323 -17.49 2.96 2.47
CA LYS A 323 -16.95 3.59 3.70
C LYS A 323 -17.96 3.58 4.84
N THR A 324 -19.18 4.06 4.57
CA THR A 324 -20.27 4.09 5.56
C THR A 324 -20.61 2.70 6.08
N THR A 325 -20.62 1.69 5.20
CA THR A 325 -20.87 0.29 5.60
C THR A 325 -19.80 -0.23 6.56
N THR A 326 -18.53 0.10 6.31
CA THR A 326 -17.41 -0.29 7.18
C THR A 326 -17.49 0.45 8.52
N LEU A 327 -17.75 1.77 8.51
CA LEU A 327 -17.95 2.54 9.74
C LEU A 327 -19.12 1.99 10.57
N TYR A 328 -20.24 1.64 9.94
CA TYR A 328 -21.38 1.08 10.64
C TYR A 328 -21.10 -0.30 11.25
N ALA A 329 -20.27 -1.13 10.60
CA ALA A 329 -19.81 -2.39 11.20
C ALA A 329 -18.93 -2.14 12.44
N ILE A 330 -18.04 -1.14 12.38
CA ILE A 330 -17.26 -0.70 13.55
C ILE A 330 -18.17 -0.19 14.66
N LEU A 331 -19.14 0.68 14.35
CA LEU A 331 -20.07 1.21 15.34
C LEU A 331 -20.90 0.11 15.99
N ASN A 332 -21.41 -0.85 15.23
CA ASN A 332 -22.15 -1.98 15.78
C ASN A 332 -21.27 -2.86 16.69
N LYS A 333 -19.98 -3.04 16.35
CA LYS A 333 -19.03 -3.76 17.19
C LYS A 333 -18.78 -3.06 18.53
N LEU A 334 -18.79 -1.72 18.54
CA LEU A 334 -18.56 -0.89 19.72
C LEU A 334 -19.84 -0.54 20.50
N ASN A 335 -21.01 -0.93 19.98
CA ASN A 335 -22.32 -0.63 20.56
C ASN A 335 -22.62 -1.57 21.74
N GLU A 336 -21.90 -1.36 22.85
CA GLU A 336 -22.03 -2.10 24.09
C GLU A 336 -22.82 -1.31 25.16
N PRO A 337 -23.49 -1.99 26.10
CA PRO A 337 -24.16 -1.32 27.22
C PRO A 337 -23.18 -0.40 27.98
N GLY A 338 -23.57 0.86 28.18
CA GLY A 338 -22.74 1.87 28.85
C GLY A 338 -21.91 2.75 27.91
N THR A 339 -21.88 2.46 26.61
CA THR A 339 -21.20 3.31 25.61
C THR A 339 -22.22 4.20 24.88
N LYS A 340 -22.07 5.52 25.01
CA LYS A 340 -22.91 6.49 24.28
C LYS A 340 -22.29 6.81 22.92
N ILE A 341 -22.98 6.40 21.86
CA ILE A 341 -22.57 6.63 20.47
C ILE A 341 -23.50 7.66 19.82
N ILE A 342 -22.92 8.72 19.26
CA ILE A 342 -23.66 9.74 18.51
C ILE A 342 -23.04 9.96 17.13
N THR A 343 -23.85 9.97 16.07
CA THR A 343 -23.38 10.19 14.70
C THR A 343 -23.94 11.47 14.10
N LEU A 344 -23.21 12.04 13.15
CA LEU A 344 -23.61 13.19 12.35
C LEU A 344 -23.44 12.85 10.88
N GLU A 345 -24.53 12.82 10.11
CA GLU A 345 -24.57 12.21 8.78
C GLU A 345 -25.34 13.07 7.76
N ASP A 346 -24.97 12.98 6.49
CA ASP A 346 -25.62 13.73 5.40
C ASP A 346 -25.82 12.87 4.13
N PRO A 347 -26.95 12.15 4.00
CA PRO A 347 -27.98 11.88 5.01
C PRO A 347 -27.68 10.63 5.85
N ILE A 348 -28.55 10.32 6.81
CA ILE A 348 -28.55 9.01 7.46
C ILE A 348 -28.93 7.97 6.41
N GLU A 349 -28.11 6.92 6.26
CA GLU A 349 -28.38 5.84 5.29
C GLU A 349 -29.46 4.89 5.81
N TYR A 350 -29.33 4.45 7.06
CA TYR A 350 -30.33 3.65 7.76
C TYR A 350 -30.16 3.75 9.27
N GLN A 351 -31.21 3.40 10.01
CA GLN A 351 -31.24 3.54 11.46
C GLN A 351 -30.52 2.37 12.15
N LEU A 352 -29.57 2.68 13.01
CA LEU A 352 -28.84 1.74 13.87
C LEU A 352 -29.48 1.70 15.26
N LYS A 353 -29.85 0.50 15.72
CA LYS A 353 -30.43 0.32 17.05
C LYS A 353 -29.40 0.67 18.13
N GLY A 354 -29.79 1.49 19.11
CA GLY A 354 -28.93 1.87 20.24
C GLY A 354 -27.97 3.03 19.96
N ILE A 355 -27.96 3.57 18.74
CA ILE A 355 -27.09 4.68 18.33
C ILE A 355 -27.95 5.92 18.05
N SER A 356 -27.51 7.07 18.55
CA SER A 356 -28.20 8.35 18.30
C SER A 356 -27.67 8.99 17.02
N GLN A 357 -28.44 8.96 15.94
CA GLN A 357 -28.00 9.47 14.64
C GLN A 357 -28.64 10.84 14.35
N SER A 358 -27.82 11.85 14.08
CA SER A 358 -28.24 13.21 13.72
C SER A 358 -27.98 13.46 12.24
N GLN A 359 -28.98 14.01 11.54
CA GLN A 359 -28.85 14.33 10.12
C GLN A 359 -28.57 15.82 9.92
N ILE A 360 -27.61 16.13 9.05
CA ILE A 360 -27.31 17.50 8.61
C ILE A 360 -28.54 18.16 7.97
N ASN A 361 -28.66 19.46 8.22
CA ASN A 361 -29.70 20.31 7.63
C ASN A 361 -29.13 21.68 7.29
N ALA A 362 -28.45 21.76 6.15
CA ALA A 362 -27.84 23.00 5.66
C ALA A 362 -28.85 24.15 5.50
N LYS A 363 -30.11 23.87 5.13
CA LYS A 363 -31.17 24.88 4.99
C LYS A 363 -31.50 25.59 6.31
N LYS A 364 -31.24 24.94 7.45
CA LYS A 364 -31.43 25.50 8.79
C LYS A 364 -30.11 25.95 9.44
N GLY A 365 -29.01 25.97 8.69
CA GLY A 365 -27.69 26.30 9.22
C GLY A 365 -27.07 25.21 10.11
N TYR A 366 -27.59 23.98 10.08
CA TYR A 366 -27.04 22.86 10.87
C TYR A 366 -26.09 22.03 9.99
N ASN A 367 -24.79 22.37 10.01
CA ASN A 367 -23.71 21.74 9.23
C ASN A 367 -22.85 20.78 10.09
N PHE A 368 -21.81 20.17 9.50
CA PHE A 368 -20.94 19.21 10.21
C PHE A 368 -20.20 19.82 11.40
N ALA A 369 -19.59 21.01 11.24
CA ALA A 369 -18.86 21.68 12.33
C ALA A 369 -19.79 22.03 13.52
N ASP A 370 -20.94 22.65 13.25
CA ASP A 370 -21.90 23.07 14.28
C ASP A 370 -22.59 21.88 14.94
N GLY A 371 -22.90 20.85 14.16
CA GLY A 371 -23.41 19.59 14.66
C GLY A 371 -22.42 18.89 15.56
N LEU A 372 -21.14 18.81 15.16
CA LEU A 372 -20.09 18.17 15.93
C LEU A 372 -19.86 18.89 17.26
N ARG A 373 -19.78 20.23 17.28
CA ARG A 373 -19.72 21.02 18.53
C ARG A 373 -20.89 20.72 19.46
N SER A 374 -22.08 20.54 18.90
CA SER A 374 -23.29 20.28 19.66
C SER A 374 -23.31 18.86 20.24
N ILE A 375 -22.83 17.89 19.48
CA ILE A 375 -22.71 16.49 19.89
C ILE A 375 -21.70 16.33 21.03
N LEU A 376 -20.57 17.06 21.01
CA LEU A 376 -19.58 16.97 22.09
C LEU A 376 -20.11 17.45 23.45
N ARG A 377 -21.18 18.26 23.48
CA ARG A 377 -21.87 18.66 24.72
C ARG A 377 -22.89 17.63 25.22
N GLN A 378 -23.08 16.54 24.49
CA GLN A 378 -23.98 15.46 24.86
C GLN A 378 -23.27 14.35 25.64
N ASP A 379 -22.02 14.53 26.09
CA ASP A 379 -21.24 13.51 26.79
C ASP A 379 -21.13 12.17 26.01
N PRO A 380 -20.77 12.17 24.71
CA PRO A 380 -20.59 10.93 23.95
C PRO A 380 -19.26 10.25 24.31
N ASN A 381 -19.21 8.92 24.25
CA ASN A 381 -17.93 8.19 24.26
C ASN A 381 -17.35 8.09 22.84
N ILE A 382 -18.23 7.85 21.87
CA ILE A 382 -17.88 7.65 20.46
C ILE A 382 -18.68 8.61 19.61
N VAL A 383 -17.98 9.29 18.70
CA VAL A 383 -18.59 10.20 17.72
C VAL A 383 -18.27 9.73 16.32
N MET A 384 -19.27 9.66 15.44
CA MET A 384 -19.02 9.47 14.01
C MET A 384 -19.45 10.69 13.23
N VAL A 385 -18.54 11.23 12.42
CA VAL A 385 -18.79 12.34 11.50
C VAL A 385 -18.77 11.76 10.10
N GLY A 386 -19.85 11.91 9.34
CA GLY A 386 -20.02 11.28 8.03
C GLY A 386 -18.82 11.47 7.11
N GLU A 387 -18.28 12.69 7.06
CA GLU A 387 -17.03 13.00 6.36
C GLU A 387 -16.40 14.31 6.86
N ILE A 388 -15.09 14.44 6.67
CA ILE A 388 -14.33 15.68 6.88
C ILE A 388 -14.05 16.31 5.51
N ARG A 389 -14.70 17.43 5.21
CA ARG A 389 -14.54 18.17 3.94
C ARG A 389 -13.72 19.45 4.07
N ASP A 390 -13.71 20.05 5.26
CA ASP A 390 -13.15 21.36 5.54
C ASP A 390 -12.29 21.35 6.81
N LEU A 391 -11.48 22.39 6.95
CA LEU A 391 -10.55 22.57 8.07
C LEU A 391 -11.29 22.65 9.41
N GLU A 392 -12.42 23.37 9.46
CA GLU A 392 -13.15 23.61 10.71
C GLU A 392 -13.64 22.28 11.31
N THR A 393 -14.26 21.44 10.49
CA THR A 393 -14.69 20.10 10.90
C THR A 393 -13.49 19.23 11.28
N ALA A 394 -12.39 19.32 10.53
CA ALA A 394 -11.16 18.57 10.81
C ALA A 394 -10.55 18.94 12.16
N GLU A 395 -10.43 20.23 12.47
CA GLU A 395 -9.89 20.73 13.73
C GLU A 395 -10.74 20.26 14.92
N ILE A 396 -12.06 20.38 14.84
CA ILE A 396 -12.95 19.93 15.92
C ILE A 396 -12.83 18.42 16.11
N ALA A 397 -12.78 17.63 15.03
CA ALA A 397 -12.62 16.18 15.09
C ALA A 397 -11.29 15.78 15.75
N VAL A 398 -10.19 16.45 15.39
CA VAL A 398 -8.87 16.24 15.99
C VAL A 398 -8.89 16.63 17.47
N GLN A 399 -9.44 17.78 17.84
CA GLN A 399 -9.53 18.18 19.25
C GLN A 399 -10.39 17.22 20.07
N ALA A 400 -11.54 16.78 19.55
CA ALA A 400 -12.39 15.77 20.19
C ALA A 400 -11.62 14.47 20.43
N SER A 401 -10.83 14.05 19.45
CA SER A 401 -10.02 12.83 19.54
C SER A 401 -8.91 12.90 20.59
N LEU A 402 -8.38 14.10 20.88
CA LEU A 402 -7.36 14.34 21.90
C LEU A 402 -7.96 14.55 23.30
N THR A 403 -9.26 14.83 23.38
CA THR A 403 -9.99 15.15 24.61
C THR A 403 -10.87 14.00 25.10
N GLY A 404 -10.49 12.76 24.78
CA GLY A 404 -11.10 11.57 25.36
C GLY A 404 -12.24 10.94 24.56
N HIS A 405 -12.43 11.32 23.29
CA HIS A 405 -13.45 10.74 22.42
C HIS A 405 -12.82 9.85 21.34
N LEU A 406 -13.44 8.71 21.02
CA LEU A 406 -13.14 7.98 19.80
C LEU A 406 -13.95 8.59 18.64
N VAL A 407 -13.27 9.11 17.64
CA VAL A 407 -13.88 9.82 16.52
C VAL A 407 -13.69 9.04 15.23
N LEU A 408 -14.79 8.64 14.61
CA LEU A 408 -14.82 7.94 13.32
C LEU A 408 -15.19 8.92 12.22
N SER A 409 -14.48 8.91 11.10
CA SER A 409 -14.89 9.73 9.96
C SER A 409 -14.39 9.19 8.62
N THR A 410 -14.83 9.84 7.54
CA THR A 410 -14.39 9.53 6.19
C THR A 410 -13.70 10.68 5.48
N LEU A 411 -12.79 10.33 4.57
CA LEU A 411 -12.20 11.23 3.58
C LEU A 411 -12.35 10.63 2.17
N HIS A 412 -12.03 11.42 1.15
CA HIS A 412 -12.00 10.98 -0.25
C HIS A 412 -10.58 11.11 -0.81
N THR A 413 -9.72 10.16 -0.46
CA THR A 413 -8.41 9.93 -1.08
C THR A 413 -8.42 8.59 -1.83
N ASN A 414 -7.45 8.39 -2.72
CA ASN A 414 -7.38 7.17 -3.53
C ASN A 414 -6.84 5.96 -2.77
N ASP A 415 -6.04 6.22 -1.73
CA ASP A 415 -5.33 5.27 -0.87
C ASP A 415 -5.24 5.82 0.56
N ALA A 416 -4.90 4.96 1.52
CA ALA A 416 -4.79 5.28 2.94
C ALA A 416 -3.65 6.27 3.22
N ALA A 417 -2.50 6.12 2.57
CA ALA A 417 -1.33 6.95 2.83
C ALA A 417 -1.58 8.43 2.46
N GLY A 418 -2.45 8.70 1.49
CA GLY A 418 -2.88 10.03 1.08
C GLY A 418 -3.72 10.78 2.13
N VAL A 419 -4.26 10.12 3.15
CA VAL A 419 -5.06 10.78 4.21
C VAL A 419 -4.24 11.80 4.98
N ILE A 420 -2.98 11.49 5.30
CA ILE A 420 -2.11 12.37 6.09
C ILE A 420 -1.81 13.67 5.32
N PRO A 421 -1.26 13.63 4.09
CA PRO A 421 -1.09 14.83 3.28
C PRO A 421 -2.41 15.59 3.07
N ARG A 422 -3.53 14.90 2.85
CA ARG A 422 -4.83 15.56 2.66
C ARG A 422 -5.28 16.36 3.88
N MET A 423 -5.06 15.84 5.09
CA MET A 423 -5.37 16.56 6.33
C MET A 423 -4.46 17.78 6.51
N ILE A 424 -3.18 17.65 6.15
CA ILE A 424 -2.22 18.76 6.17
C ILE A 424 -2.59 19.85 5.15
N ASP A 425 -2.97 19.45 3.93
CA ASP A 425 -3.42 20.35 2.86
C ASP A 425 -4.69 21.12 3.24
N MET A 426 -5.60 20.51 4.01
CA MET A 426 -6.75 21.22 4.58
C MET A 426 -6.35 22.26 5.62
N GLY A 427 -5.15 22.16 6.21
CA GLY A 427 -4.58 23.11 7.16
C GLY A 427 -4.32 22.54 8.55
N VAL A 428 -4.64 21.26 8.79
CA VAL A 428 -4.40 20.63 10.10
C VAL A 428 -2.90 20.48 10.32
N LYS A 429 -2.41 20.89 11.49
CA LYS A 429 -0.98 20.85 11.80
C LYS A 429 -0.52 19.40 12.04
N PRO A 430 0.62 18.96 11.47
CA PRO A 430 1.15 17.60 11.65
C PRO A 430 1.27 17.16 13.11
N TYR A 431 1.69 18.08 13.99
CA TYR A 431 1.85 17.81 15.43
C TYR A 431 0.55 17.38 16.11
N PHE A 432 -0.63 17.80 15.61
CA PHE A 432 -1.92 17.32 16.14
C PHE A 432 -2.37 16.00 15.51
N LEU A 433 -1.95 15.71 14.28
CA LEU A 433 -2.31 14.46 13.57
C LEU A 433 -1.62 13.24 14.20
N VAL A 434 -0.34 13.37 14.54
CA VAL A 434 0.49 12.31 15.12
C VAL A 434 -0.13 11.65 16.35
N PRO A 435 -0.57 12.39 17.38
CA PRO A 435 -1.19 11.80 18.57
C PRO A 435 -2.68 11.50 18.40
N SER A 436 -3.35 12.06 17.38
CA SER A 436 -4.80 11.85 17.19
C SER A 436 -5.13 10.61 16.40
N ILE A 437 -4.37 10.24 15.36
CA ILE A 437 -4.74 9.13 14.47
C ILE A 437 -4.42 7.77 15.08
N ASN A 438 -5.45 6.94 15.26
CA ASN A 438 -5.30 5.55 15.69
C ASN A 438 -5.07 4.60 14.52
N VAL A 439 -5.90 4.73 13.48
CA VAL A 439 -5.90 3.84 12.32
C VAL A 439 -6.45 4.56 11.10
N VAL A 440 -5.85 4.29 9.95
CA VAL A 440 -6.33 4.74 8.64
C VAL A 440 -6.67 3.52 7.80
N ILE A 441 -7.84 3.55 7.17
CA ILE A 441 -8.42 2.46 6.39
C ILE A 441 -8.64 2.96 4.96
N GLY A 442 -7.84 2.50 4.01
CA GLY A 442 -8.11 2.64 2.59
C GLY A 442 -8.97 1.48 2.11
N GLN A 443 -10.01 1.77 1.31
CA GLN A 443 -10.86 0.71 0.79
C GLN A 443 -11.46 0.98 -0.58
N ARG A 444 -11.70 -0.12 -1.31
CA ARG A 444 -12.53 -0.17 -2.52
C ARG A 444 -13.41 -1.41 -2.50
N LEU A 445 -14.42 -1.45 -3.37
CA LEU A 445 -15.26 -2.63 -3.57
C LEU A 445 -14.96 -3.28 -4.91
N VAL A 446 -14.78 -4.60 -4.89
CA VAL A 446 -14.68 -5.45 -6.09
C VAL A 446 -15.88 -6.38 -6.15
N ARG A 447 -16.35 -6.69 -7.35
CA ARG A 447 -17.43 -7.67 -7.55
C ARG A 447 -16.96 -9.09 -7.24
N LYS A 448 -17.81 -9.89 -6.61
CA LYS A 448 -17.51 -11.31 -6.36
C LYS A 448 -17.81 -12.12 -7.62
N VAL A 449 -16.88 -13.01 -7.99
CA VAL A 449 -17.06 -13.88 -9.15
C VAL A 449 -18.19 -14.87 -8.87
N CYS A 450 -19.05 -15.14 -9.86
CA CYS A 450 -20.16 -16.03 -9.66
C CYS A 450 -19.69 -17.47 -9.41
N PRO A 451 -20.05 -18.11 -8.27
CA PRO A 451 -19.57 -19.46 -7.95
C PRO A 451 -20.11 -20.53 -8.89
N GLN A 452 -21.23 -20.29 -9.58
CA GLN A 452 -21.87 -21.28 -10.47
C GLN A 452 -21.38 -21.25 -11.91
N CYS A 453 -20.88 -20.11 -12.40
CA CYS A 453 -20.45 -19.97 -13.79
C CYS A 453 -19.00 -19.51 -13.97
N ARG A 454 -18.25 -19.26 -12.88
CA ARG A 454 -16.83 -18.93 -12.97
C ARG A 454 -16.07 -20.01 -13.74
N VAL A 455 -15.09 -19.57 -14.53
CA VAL A 455 -14.23 -20.46 -15.33
C VAL A 455 -12.80 -20.35 -14.82
N GLU A 456 -12.03 -21.43 -14.92
CA GLU A 456 -10.61 -21.42 -14.56
C GLU A 456 -9.84 -20.51 -15.54
N HIS A 457 -9.00 -19.62 -15.00
CA HIS A 457 -8.17 -18.72 -15.79
C HIS A 457 -6.75 -19.29 -15.88
N ILE A 458 -6.33 -19.62 -17.10
CA ILE A 458 -4.96 -20.04 -17.37
C ILE A 458 -4.09 -18.80 -17.46
N LEU A 459 -3.27 -18.57 -16.42
CA LEU A 459 -2.36 -17.43 -16.35
C LEU A 459 -1.27 -17.53 -17.42
N THR A 460 -1.10 -16.44 -18.16
CA THR A 460 0.05 -16.21 -19.03
C THR A 460 1.33 -16.03 -18.21
N GLU A 461 2.50 -16.21 -18.82
CA GLU A 461 3.79 -16.00 -18.12
C GLU A 461 3.94 -14.57 -17.60
N ALA A 462 3.46 -13.57 -18.35
CA ALA A 462 3.47 -12.17 -17.90
C ALA A 462 2.58 -11.96 -16.66
N GLU A 463 1.38 -12.54 -16.63
CA GLU A 463 0.50 -12.47 -15.45
C GLU A 463 1.12 -13.17 -14.24
N LYS A 464 1.79 -14.32 -14.44
CA LYS A 464 2.51 -15.01 -13.35
C LYS A 464 3.63 -14.16 -12.79
N GLU A 465 4.45 -13.56 -13.64
CA GLU A 465 5.54 -12.67 -13.22
C GLU A 465 5.00 -11.46 -12.43
N GLN A 466 3.94 -10.83 -12.94
CA GLN A 466 3.32 -9.69 -12.28
C GLN A 466 2.75 -10.07 -10.90
N LEU A 467 2.06 -11.21 -10.80
CA LEU A 467 1.55 -11.71 -9.52
C LEU A 467 2.69 -11.99 -8.53
N GLN A 468 3.78 -12.61 -9.00
CA GLN A 468 4.96 -12.84 -8.17
C GLN A 468 5.56 -11.53 -7.65
N LYS A 469 5.65 -10.48 -8.49
CA LYS A 469 6.11 -9.14 -8.05
C LYS A 469 5.21 -8.55 -6.98
N ILE A 470 3.90 -8.55 -7.20
CA ILE A 470 2.91 -8.01 -6.24
C ILE A 470 3.04 -8.72 -4.88
N LEU A 471 3.14 -10.06 -4.90
CA LEU A 471 3.25 -10.88 -3.69
C LEU A 471 4.60 -10.70 -3.00
N ALA A 472 5.71 -10.55 -3.73
CA ALA A 472 7.04 -10.36 -3.15
C ALA A 472 7.20 -9.05 -2.35
N VAL A 473 6.36 -8.04 -2.64
CA VAL A 473 6.33 -6.77 -1.89
C VAL A 473 5.59 -6.89 -0.55
N ILE A 474 4.84 -7.98 -0.31
CA ILE A 474 4.16 -8.19 0.97
C ILE A 474 5.20 -8.42 2.06
N SER A 475 5.21 -7.54 3.07
CA SER A 475 6.14 -7.65 4.19
C SER A 475 5.87 -8.91 5.01
N PRO A 476 6.91 -9.65 5.45
CA PRO A 476 6.76 -10.76 6.38
C PRO A 476 6.07 -10.38 7.70
N LYS A 477 6.15 -9.10 8.10
CA LYS A 477 5.46 -8.59 9.30
C LYS A 477 3.93 -8.58 9.18
N SER A 478 3.39 -8.71 7.97
CA SER A 478 1.93 -8.79 7.75
C SER A 478 1.30 -10.04 8.35
N GLY A 479 2.11 -11.07 8.66
CA GLY A 479 1.61 -12.36 9.14
C GLY A 479 0.92 -13.21 8.08
N ILE A 480 0.88 -12.76 6.82
CA ILE A 480 0.23 -13.47 5.72
C ILE A 480 1.17 -14.50 5.12
N ASN A 481 0.71 -15.74 5.06
CA ASN A 481 1.44 -16.82 4.40
C ASN A 481 1.23 -16.76 2.89
N ILE A 482 2.30 -16.44 2.15
CA ILE A 482 2.28 -16.40 0.69
C ILE A 482 2.49 -17.83 0.16
N PRO A 483 1.56 -18.36 -0.67
CA PRO A 483 1.72 -19.69 -1.26
C PRO A 483 2.94 -19.77 -2.17
N THR A 484 3.75 -20.82 -2.04
CA THR A 484 4.90 -21.06 -2.92
C THR A 484 4.48 -21.45 -4.34
N THR A 485 3.29 -22.02 -4.48
CA THR A 485 2.65 -22.35 -5.75
C THR A 485 1.35 -21.56 -5.89
N LEU A 486 1.18 -20.90 -7.03
CA LEU A 486 -0.04 -20.12 -7.29
C LEU A 486 -1.26 -21.07 -7.39
N PRO A 487 -2.33 -20.82 -6.63
CA PRO A 487 -3.55 -21.62 -6.72
C PRO A 487 -4.31 -21.32 -8.01
N LYS A 488 -5.38 -22.08 -8.25
CA LYS A 488 -6.28 -21.84 -9.39
C LYS A 488 -6.95 -20.48 -9.23
N ILE A 489 -6.73 -19.60 -10.21
CA ILE A 489 -7.42 -18.30 -10.32
C ILE A 489 -8.59 -18.46 -11.28
N PHE A 490 -9.66 -17.70 -11.04
CA PHE A 490 -10.88 -17.76 -11.85
C PHE A 490 -11.09 -16.46 -12.64
N LYS A 491 -11.81 -16.61 -13.76
CA LYS A 491 -12.40 -15.52 -14.55
C LYS A 491 -13.93 -15.59 -14.48
N ALA A 492 -14.57 -14.46 -14.79
CA ALA A 492 -16.02 -14.43 -14.92
C ALA A 492 -16.45 -15.25 -16.13
N GLY A 493 -17.43 -16.14 -15.94
CA GLY A 493 -18.05 -16.84 -17.06
C GLY A 493 -19.05 -15.98 -17.81
N ALA A 494 -19.69 -16.58 -18.81
CA ALA A 494 -20.70 -15.91 -19.66
C ALA A 494 -21.95 -15.43 -18.90
N GLY A 495 -22.11 -15.84 -17.63
CA GLY A 495 -23.30 -15.57 -16.82
C GLY A 495 -24.27 -16.75 -16.78
N CYS A 496 -25.03 -16.84 -15.70
CA CYS A 496 -26.06 -17.85 -15.46
C CYS A 496 -27.23 -17.23 -14.69
N ASP A 497 -28.30 -17.99 -14.48
CA ASP A 497 -29.50 -17.53 -13.76
C ASP A 497 -29.19 -17.02 -12.34
N TYR A 498 -28.24 -17.65 -11.65
CA TYR A 498 -27.88 -17.23 -10.30
C TYR A 498 -27.28 -15.81 -10.25
N CYS A 499 -26.51 -15.41 -11.26
CA CYS A 499 -25.95 -14.06 -11.39
C CYS A 499 -26.70 -13.18 -12.40
N ALA A 500 -27.91 -13.58 -12.81
CA ALA A 500 -28.72 -12.87 -13.80
C ALA A 500 -27.97 -12.54 -15.11
N GLY A 501 -27.08 -13.45 -15.56
CA GLY A 501 -26.32 -13.30 -16.80
C GLY A 501 -25.12 -12.34 -16.75
N ILE A 502 -24.63 -11.98 -15.56
CA ILE A 502 -23.56 -10.95 -15.39
C ILE A 502 -22.16 -11.57 -15.24
N GLY A 503 -22.07 -12.81 -14.74
CA GLY A 503 -20.80 -13.47 -14.39
C GLY A 503 -20.26 -13.08 -13.00
N TYR A 504 -20.83 -12.06 -12.36
CA TYR A 504 -20.54 -11.61 -11.00
C TYR A 504 -21.83 -11.50 -10.18
N LYS A 505 -21.72 -11.61 -8.86
CA LYS A 505 -22.85 -11.38 -7.95
C LYS A 505 -22.36 -10.88 -6.60
N SER A 506 -22.89 -9.74 -6.16
CA SER A 506 -22.49 -9.07 -4.92
C SER A 506 -21.07 -8.50 -4.99
N ARG A 507 -20.65 -7.83 -3.92
CA ARG A 507 -19.36 -7.17 -3.79
C ARG A 507 -18.66 -7.60 -2.50
N ILE A 508 -17.36 -7.42 -2.47
CA ILE A 508 -16.51 -7.59 -1.30
C ILE A 508 -15.51 -6.42 -1.25
N GLY A 509 -15.15 -5.99 -0.04
CA GLY A 509 -14.15 -4.95 0.14
C GLY A 509 -12.75 -5.46 -0.12
N ILE A 510 -11.88 -4.57 -0.61
CA ILE A 510 -10.42 -4.70 -0.55
C ILE A 510 -9.91 -3.56 0.31
N TYR A 511 -8.98 -3.87 1.21
CA TYR A 511 -8.59 -3.01 2.31
C TYR A 511 -7.07 -2.87 2.38
N GLU A 512 -6.63 -1.68 2.77
CA GLU A 512 -5.29 -1.42 3.28
C GLU A 512 -5.42 -0.62 4.56
N ILE A 513 -4.74 -1.08 5.61
CA ILE A 513 -4.92 -0.54 6.96
C ILE A 513 -3.56 -0.36 7.59
N PHE A 514 -3.27 0.86 8.06
CA PHE A 514 -2.07 1.13 8.84
C PHE A 514 -2.38 1.96 10.09
N THR A 515 -1.45 1.92 11.04
CA THR A 515 -1.45 2.69 12.27
C THR A 515 -0.22 3.58 12.34
N MET A 516 -0.28 4.63 13.18
CA MET A 516 0.82 5.59 13.34
C MET A 516 1.93 5.00 14.21
N ASP A 517 2.95 4.39 13.59
CA ASP A 517 4.19 4.00 14.26
C ASP A 517 5.19 5.17 14.34
N GLU A 518 6.29 5.02 15.09
CA GLU A 518 7.26 6.11 15.28
C GLU A 518 7.85 6.65 13.96
N LYS A 519 8.07 5.80 12.96
CA LYS A 519 8.59 6.24 11.67
C LYS A 519 7.56 7.02 10.86
N ILE A 520 6.31 6.56 10.79
CA ILE A 520 5.22 7.27 10.12
C ILE A 520 4.91 8.58 10.84
N LYS A 521 5.00 8.62 12.18
CA LYS A 521 4.88 9.86 12.95
C LYS A 521 5.95 10.87 12.55
N GLN A 522 7.21 10.44 12.43
CA GLN A 522 8.30 11.30 12.00
C GLN A 522 8.08 11.80 10.55
N LEU A 523 7.74 10.89 9.63
CA LEU A 523 7.41 11.25 8.24
C LEU A 523 6.26 12.26 8.14
N THR A 524 5.28 12.16 9.05
CA THR A 524 4.16 13.11 9.13
C THR A 524 4.64 14.49 9.57
N ILE A 525 5.50 14.56 10.59
CA ILE A 525 6.10 15.82 11.08
C ILE A 525 6.94 16.48 9.97
N ASP A 526 7.68 15.67 9.21
CA ASP A 526 8.56 16.13 8.13
C ASP A 526 7.79 16.51 6.85
N ASN A 527 6.45 16.40 6.83
CA ASN A 527 5.59 16.58 5.64
C ASN A 527 6.04 15.74 4.45
N ALA A 528 6.41 14.47 4.70
CA ALA A 528 6.84 13.56 3.66
C ALA A 528 5.70 13.28 2.65
N PRO A 529 6.04 13.01 1.37
CA PRO A 529 5.05 12.68 0.36
C PRO A 529 4.35 11.33 0.66
N ALA A 530 3.11 11.17 0.18
CA ALA A 530 2.28 9.98 0.41
C ALA A 530 3.01 8.66 0.09
N PHE A 531 3.81 8.61 -0.97
CA PHE A 531 4.58 7.43 -1.35
C PHE A 531 5.56 6.96 -0.27
N LYS A 532 6.19 7.88 0.48
CA LYS A 532 7.10 7.52 1.58
C LYS A 532 6.35 6.93 2.77
N ILE A 533 5.17 7.47 3.06
CA ILE A 533 4.27 6.94 4.09
C ILE A 533 3.79 5.55 3.68
N LEU A 534 3.37 5.36 2.43
CA LEU A 534 2.98 4.07 1.87
C LEU A 534 4.09 3.04 1.99
N GLN A 535 5.31 3.39 1.55
CA GLN A 535 6.49 2.54 1.65
C GLN A 535 6.74 2.09 3.10
N GLN A 536 6.69 3.03 4.04
CA GLN A 536 6.92 2.72 5.45
C GLN A 536 5.81 1.86 6.05
N ALA A 537 4.55 2.13 5.69
CA ALA A 537 3.40 1.35 6.13
C ALA A 537 3.50 -0.12 5.66
N ILE A 538 3.93 -0.35 4.41
CA ILE A 538 4.17 -1.70 3.88
C ILE A 538 5.29 -2.39 4.65
N GLU A 539 6.42 -1.71 4.89
CA GLU A 539 7.53 -2.25 5.70
C GLU A 539 7.09 -2.66 7.12
N ASN A 540 6.08 -1.96 7.66
CA ASN A 540 5.46 -2.23 8.95
C ASN A 540 4.42 -3.36 8.94
N GLY A 541 4.14 -3.96 7.79
CA GLY A 541 3.23 -5.09 7.66
C GLY A 541 1.87 -4.76 7.05
N MET A 542 1.64 -3.52 6.61
CA MET A 542 0.43 -3.20 5.84
C MET A 542 0.47 -3.92 4.48
N ILE A 543 -0.64 -4.55 4.11
CA ILE A 543 -0.89 -4.94 2.72
C ILE A 543 -1.65 -3.84 2.00
N THR A 544 -1.31 -3.61 0.73
CA THR A 544 -2.02 -2.67 -0.14
C THR A 544 -3.35 -3.25 -0.62
N MET A 545 -4.28 -2.39 -1.06
CA MET A 545 -5.55 -2.86 -1.63
C MET A 545 -5.36 -3.79 -2.83
N LEU A 546 -4.31 -3.57 -3.63
CA LEU A 546 -3.96 -4.45 -4.75
C LEU A 546 -3.55 -5.84 -4.26
N GLN A 547 -2.67 -5.90 -3.26
CA GLN A 547 -2.21 -7.17 -2.68
C GLN A 547 -3.37 -7.93 -2.04
N ASP A 548 -4.22 -7.26 -1.25
CA ASP A 548 -5.42 -7.85 -0.67
C ASP A 548 -6.41 -8.34 -1.75
N GLY A 549 -6.58 -7.57 -2.83
CA GLY A 549 -7.33 -7.98 -4.00
C GLY A 549 -6.78 -9.25 -4.65
N VAL A 550 -5.49 -9.30 -4.95
CA VAL A 550 -4.82 -10.47 -5.54
C VAL A 550 -4.97 -11.70 -4.66
N LEU A 551 -4.79 -11.56 -3.34
CA LEU A 551 -5.00 -12.65 -2.39
C LEU A 551 -6.46 -13.16 -2.45
N LYS A 552 -7.46 -12.28 -2.57
CA LYS A 552 -8.87 -12.67 -2.73
C LYS A 552 -9.19 -13.32 -4.09
N ALA A 553 -8.47 -12.95 -5.15
CA ALA A 553 -8.58 -13.65 -6.43
C ALA A 553 -8.00 -15.07 -6.33
N MET A 554 -6.91 -15.24 -5.58
CA MET A 554 -6.32 -16.56 -5.27
C MET A 554 -7.25 -17.42 -4.40
N ASP A 555 -8.04 -16.82 -3.52
CA ASP A 555 -9.12 -17.50 -2.77
C ASP A 555 -10.36 -17.80 -3.65
N GLY A 556 -10.36 -17.36 -4.91
CA GLY A 556 -11.46 -17.54 -5.86
C GLY A 556 -12.70 -16.69 -5.54
N MET A 557 -12.56 -15.61 -4.77
CA MET A 557 -13.66 -14.70 -4.42
C MET A 557 -13.94 -13.67 -5.52
N THR A 558 -12.90 -13.22 -6.24
CA THR A 558 -12.99 -12.25 -7.34
C THR A 558 -12.03 -12.62 -8.48
N THR A 559 -11.86 -11.75 -9.47
CA THR A 559 -11.04 -11.96 -10.67
C THR A 559 -9.98 -10.87 -10.80
N LEU A 560 -8.83 -11.16 -11.42
CA LEU A 560 -7.77 -10.16 -11.67
C LEU A 560 -8.27 -8.95 -12.46
N ASP A 561 -9.08 -9.17 -13.50
CA ASP A 561 -9.68 -8.12 -14.32
C ASP A 561 -10.47 -7.09 -13.48
N GLU A 562 -11.21 -7.59 -12.48
CA GLU A 562 -12.02 -6.75 -11.60
C GLU A 562 -11.16 -5.96 -10.61
N ILE A 563 -10.07 -6.54 -10.12
CA ILE A 563 -9.11 -5.86 -9.25
C ILE A 563 -8.43 -4.73 -10.01
N TYR A 564 -7.89 -5.01 -11.21
CA TYR A 564 -7.21 -4.00 -12.03
C TYR A 564 -8.15 -2.87 -12.46
N ARG A 565 -9.42 -3.19 -12.79
CA ARG A 565 -10.46 -2.18 -13.06
C ARG A 565 -10.65 -1.21 -11.90
N VAL A 566 -10.58 -1.71 -10.67
CA VAL A 566 -10.88 -0.93 -9.47
C VAL A 566 -9.65 -0.23 -8.93
N ILE A 567 -8.45 -0.81 -8.99
CA ILE A 567 -7.21 -0.16 -8.51
C ILE A 567 -6.74 0.91 -9.50
N GLY A 568 -6.85 0.65 -10.81
CA GLY A 568 -6.30 1.53 -11.84
C GLY A 568 -4.82 1.26 -12.05
N ASP A 569 -4.02 2.33 -12.09
CA ASP A 569 -2.57 2.27 -12.29
C ASP A 569 -1.87 1.66 -11.06
N PHE A 570 -1.02 0.66 -11.29
CA PHE A 570 -0.25 -0.06 -10.27
C PHE A 570 1.25 -0.01 -10.56
N ASP A 571 1.73 1.00 -11.30
CA ASP A 571 3.15 1.23 -11.56
C ASP A 571 3.98 1.38 -10.27
N TYR A 572 3.37 1.91 -9.20
CA TYR A 572 3.98 2.01 -7.88
C TYR A 572 4.43 0.65 -7.32
N VAL A 573 3.83 -0.46 -7.77
CA VAL A 573 4.24 -1.82 -7.37
C VAL A 573 5.57 -2.18 -8.00
N ASN A 574 5.82 -1.77 -9.24
CA ASN A 574 7.11 -2.00 -9.87
C ASN A 574 8.20 -1.21 -9.15
N GLU A 575 7.92 0.06 -8.81
CA GLU A 575 8.84 0.87 -8.01
C GLU A 575 9.08 0.28 -6.61
N LEU A 576 8.02 -0.16 -5.91
CA LEU A 576 8.14 -0.80 -4.61
C LEU A 576 8.83 -2.16 -4.69
N TYR A 577 8.59 -2.94 -5.75
CA TYR A 577 9.28 -4.20 -5.99
C TYR A 577 10.76 -3.93 -6.25
N ASP A 578 11.10 -2.95 -7.07
CA ASP A 578 12.49 -2.57 -7.31
C ASP A 578 13.15 -2.06 -6.02
N ILE A 579 12.43 -1.34 -5.16
CA ILE A 579 12.91 -0.93 -3.84
C ILE A 579 13.10 -2.15 -2.93
N VAL A 580 12.09 -3.00 -2.75
CA VAL A 580 12.13 -4.18 -1.88
C VAL A 580 13.19 -5.15 -2.37
N VAL A 581 13.28 -5.41 -3.67
CA VAL A 581 14.34 -6.19 -4.30
C VAL A 581 15.67 -5.50 -4.11
N SER A 582 15.80 -4.19 -4.29
CA SER A 582 17.07 -3.49 -4.01
C SER A 582 17.49 -3.58 -2.53
N GLN A 583 16.53 -3.72 -1.61
CA GLN A 583 16.73 -3.88 -0.17
C GLN A 583 16.96 -5.35 0.25
N THR A 584 16.37 -6.33 -0.44
CA THR A 584 16.43 -7.77 -0.11
C THR A 584 17.47 -8.54 -0.95
N MET A 585 17.65 -8.14 -2.20
CA MET A 585 18.67 -8.59 -3.13
C MET A 585 19.48 -7.36 -3.54
N GLY A 586 20.50 -7.01 -2.75
CA GLY A 586 21.27 -5.75 -2.90
C GLY A 586 21.38 -5.24 -4.35
N ARG A 587 20.94 -3.99 -4.57
CA ARG A 587 20.99 -3.20 -5.82
C ARG A 587 21.90 -3.83 -6.87
N GLY A 588 21.43 -4.29 -8.02
CA GLY A 588 22.35 -4.88 -8.99
C GLY A 588 21.83 -5.22 -10.37
N ILE A 589 22.76 -5.41 -11.30
CA ILE A 589 22.51 -5.72 -12.72
C ILE A 589 22.72 -7.23 -12.98
N LYS A 590 21.77 -7.87 -13.66
CA LYS A 590 21.91 -9.27 -14.08
C LYS A 590 22.55 -9.33 -15.45
N ILE A 591 23.62 -10.10 -15.59
CA ILE A 591 24.35 -10.33 -16.84
C ILE A 591 24.34 -11.84 -17.11
N ASN A 592 23.76 -12.23 -18.25
CA ASN A 592 23.72 -13.63 -18.67
C ASN A 592 24.87 -13.96 -19.64
N GLU A 593 25.03 -15.24 -20.00
CA GLU A 593 26.09 -15.66 -20.94
C GLU A 593 25.94 -15.09 -22.35
N ALA A 594 24.71 -14.83 -22.80
CA ALA A 594 24.45 -14.21 -24.09
C ALA A 594 24.88 -12.73 -24.12
N ASP A 595 24.71 -12.00 -23.02
CA ASP A 595 25.17 -10.62 -22.86
C ASP A 595 26.71 -10.54 -22.91
N LEU A 596 27.39 -11.48 -22.23
CA LEU A 596 28.85 -11.61 -22.28
C LEU A 596 29.35 -11.96 -23.69
N ALA A 597 28.65 -12.83 -24.41
CA ALA A 597 28.99 -13.19 -25.79
C ALA A 597 28.78 -12.00 -26.74
N ARG A 598 27.65 -11.29 -26.61
CA ARG A 598 27.30 -10.11 -27.41
C ARG A 598 28.28 -8.97 -27.22
N ALA A 599 28.67 -8.68 -25.98
CA ALA A 599 29.68 -7.66 -25.69
C ALA A 599 31.04 -7.99 -26.32
N PHE A 600 31.40 -9.28 -26.42
CA PHE A 600 32.65 -9.72 -27.00
C PHE A 600 32.65 -9.72 -28.53
N ASP A 601 31.53 -10.06 -29.18
CA ASP A 601 31.41 -9.97 -30.63
C ASP A 601 31.51 -8.51 -31.13
N LEU A 602 31.03 -7.56 -30.33
CA LEU A 602 31.21 -6.13 -30.59
C LEU A 602 32.68 -5.70 -30.55
N LEU A 603 33.54 -6.33 -29.73
CA LEU A 603 34.98 -6.03 -29.68
C LEU A 603 35.78 -6.49 -30.90
N LYS A 604 35.28 -7.49 -31.65
CA LYS A 604 36.00 -8.07 -32.79
C LYS A 604 36.00 -7.17 -34.04
N THR A 605 35.15 -6.14 -34.08
CA THR A 605 35.00 -5.22 -35.23
C THR A 605 35.09 -3.75 -34.78
N PRO A 606 36.28 -3.27 -34.36
CA PRO A 606 36.46 -1.93 -33.79
C PRO A 606 35.95 -0.78 -34.68
N GLU A 607 36.00 -0.95 -36.00
CA GLU A 607 35.58 0.07 -36.96
C GLU A 607 34.05 0.28 -37.03
N MET A 608 33.23 -0.69 -36.58
CA MET A 608 31.75 -0.65 -36.69
C MET A 608 31.03 -0.32 -35.37
N ILE A 609 31.76 -0.29 -34.26
CA ILE A 609 31.22 -0.12 -32.91
C ILE A 609 30.46 1.22 -32.75
N SER A 610 30.98 2.30 -33.34
CA SER A 610 30.40 3.64 -33.26
C SER A 610 29.06 3.77 -34.00
N GLU A 611 28.80 2.93 -34.99
CA GLU A 611 27.56 2.93 -35.78
C GLU A 611 26.50 1.99 -35.17
N LEU A 612 26.93 0.85 -34.63
CA LEU A 612 26.08 -0.10 -33.90
C LEU A 612 25.49 0.50 -32.61
N ILE A 613 26.25 1.35 -31.90
CA ILE A 613 25.83 1.93 -30.61
C ILE A 613 24.70 2.94 -30.73
N LYS A 614 24.56 3.63 -31.88
CA LYS A 614 23.53 4.67 -32.06
C LYS A 614 22.08 4.18 -31.90
N ASN A 615 21.84 2.88 -32.11
CA ASN A 615 20.50 2.29 -32.11
C ASN A 615 20.23 1.37 -30.91
N ILE A 616 21.13 1.32 -29.93
CA ILE A 616 21.02 0.41 -28.77
C ILE A 616 20.29 1.13 -27.63
N PRO A 617 19.22 0.55 -27.06
CA PRO A 617 18.58 1.07 -25.85
C PRO A 617 19.59 1.26 -24.71
N VAL A 618 19.44 2.33 -23.92
CA VAL A 618 20.39 2.73 -22.86
C VAL A 618 20.67 1.61 -21.85
N LYS A 619 19.63 0.86 -21.49
CA LYS A 619 19.73 -0.30 -20.57
C LYS A 619 20.63 -1.40 -21.12
N ASP A 620 20.58 -1.63 -22.43
CA ASP A 620 21.42 -2.61 -23.12
C ASP A 620 22.87 -2.08 -23.24
N LEU A 621 23.04 -0.75 -23.39
CA LEU A 621 24.36 -0.12 -23.45
C LEU A 621 25.14 -0.26 -22.14
N ILE A 622 24.50 -0.04 -20.98
CA ILE A 622 25.11 -0.27 -19.66
C ILE A 622 25.47 -1.75 -19.48
N THR A 623 24.55 -2.65 -19.87
CA THR A 623 24.78 -4.09 -19.81
C THR A 623 26.01 -4.50 -20.63
N ILE A 624 26.18 -3.93 -21.84
CA ILE A 624 27.36 -4.15 -22.69
C ILE A 624 28.64 -3.61 -22.02
N ILE A 625 28.64 -2.38 -21.51
CA ILE A 625 29.81 -1.75 -20.88
C ILE A 625 30.28 -2.55 -19.66
N ILE A 626 29.36 -2.99 -18.80
CA ILE A 626 29.69 -3.79 -17.62
C ILE A 626 30.11 -5.21 -18.03
N SER A 627 29.45 -5.83 -19.01
CA SER A 627 29.85 -7.13 -19.57
C SER A 627 31.27 -7.11 -20.13
N LEU A 628 31.65 -6.01 -20.79
CA LEU A 628 33.00 -5.76 -21.29
C LEU A 628 34.02 -5.77 -20.14
N ALA A 629 33.71 -5.07 -19.06
CA ALA A 629 34.57 -4.93 -17.90
C ALA A 629 34.76 -6.27 -17.16
N VAL A 630 33.66 -7.01 -16.97
CA VAL A 630 33.66 -8.34 -16.35
C VAL A 630 34.46 -9.33 -17.20
N LYS A 631 34.20 -9.40 -18.51
CA LYS A 631 34.88 -10.35 -19.40
C LYS A 631 36.37 -10.07 -19.55
N SER A 632 36.76 -8.80 -19.47
CA SER A 632 38.16 -8.36 -19.55
C SER A 632 38.92 -8.49 -18.22
N GLU A 633 38.28 -9.02 -17.17
CA GLU A 633 38.83 -9.11 -15.82
C GLU A 633 39.39 -7.76 -15.30
N ALA A 634 38.68 -6.66 -15.61
CA ALA A 634 39.08 -5.32 -15.19
C ALA A 634 38.88 -5.12 -13.67
N GLY A 635 39.80 -4.40 -13.03
CA GLY A 635 39.66 -3.98 -11.63
C GLY A 635 38.86 -2.70 -11.46
N ASP A 636 38.99 -1.76 -12.41
CA ASP A 636 38.22 -0.52 -12.43
C ASP A 636 37.65 -0.28 -13.85
N LEU A 637 36.42 0.25 -13.92
CA LEU A 637 35.76 0.77 -15.11
C LEU A 637 35.60 2.29 -14.94
N HIS A 638 36.11 3.04 -15.91
CA HIS A 638 36.09 4.49 -15.95
C HIS A 638 35.18 4.97 -17.08
N ILE A 639 34.26 5.88 -16.77
CA ILE A 639 33.40 6.56 -17.75
C ILE A 639 33.66 8.06 -17.61
N GLU A 640 34.35 8.62 -18.60
CA GLU A 640 34.89 9.97 -18.53
C GLU A 640 34.34 10.82 -19.67
N PRO A 641 33.45 11.78 -19.40
CA PRO A 641 33.00 12.73 -20.42
C PRO A 641 34.15 13.67 -20.80
N THR A 642 34.30 13.91 -22.10
CA THR A 642 35.25 14.86 -22.68
C THR A 642 34.52 16.01 -23.37
N GLU A 643 35.26 16.92 -24.01
CA GLU A 643 34.68 18.00 -24.79
C GLU A 643 33.80 17.48 -25.94
N THR A 644 34.22 16.38 -26.60
CA THR A 644 33.60 15.89 -27.84
C THR A 644 32.91 14.53 -27.72
N ASP A 645 33.32 13.67 -26.78
CA ASP A 645 32.84 12.30 -26.63
C ASP A 645 32.78 11.86 -25.16
N VAL A 646 32.38 10.62 -24.88
CA VAL A 646 32.54 9.97 -23.57
C VAL A 646 33.45 8.77 -23.73
N LYS A 647 34.56 8.74 -22.99
CA LYS A 647 35.51 7.63 -23.01
C LYS A 647 35.14 6.57 -21.98
N ILE A 648 35.06 5.32 -22.41
CA ILE A 648 34.98 4.15 -21.53
C ILE A 648 36.36 3.51 -21.50
N ARG A 649 36.96 3.48 -20.30
CA ARG A 649 38.31 2.94 -20.09
C ARG A 649 38.27 1.87 -19.02
N LEU A 650 39.07 0.83 -19.18
CA LEU A 650 39.17 -0.27 -18.21
C LEU A 650 40.57 -0.34 -17.64
N ARG A 651 40.67 -0.56 -16.33
CA ARG A 651 41.93 -0.90 -15.67
C ARG A 651 42.09 -2.42 -15.65
N ILE A 652 42.94 -2.96 -16.50
CA ILE A 652 43.20 -4.40 -16.61
C ILE A 652 44.63 -4.64 -16.12
N ASP A 653 44.81 -5.52 -15.13
CA ASP A 653 46.12 -5.83 -14.52
C ASP A 653 46.91 -4.58 -14.05
N GLY A 654 46.22 -3.51 -13.67
CA GLY A 654 46.80 -2.25 -13.17
C GLY A 654 47.06 -1.18 -14.24
N VAL A 655 46.91 -1.50 -15.53
CA VAL A 655 47.12 -0.57 -16.65
C VAL A 655 45.77 -0.09 -17.20
N MET A 656 45.69 1.18 -17.59
CA MET A 656 44.47 1.76 -18.20
C MET A 656 44.44 1.51 -19.70
N HIS A 657 43.31 1.00 -20.19
CA HIS A 657 43.04 0.74 -21.60
C HIS A 657 41.81 1.51 -22.08
N ASP A 658 41.91 2.20 -23.22
CA ASP A 658 40.79 2.85 -23.90
C ASP A 658 40.00 1.79 -24.67
N MET A 659 38.76 1.51 -24.26
CA MET A 659 37.98 0.41 -24.83
C MET A 659 36.87 0.88 -25.78
N LEU A 660 36.19 1.98 -25.44
CA LEU A 660 35.03 2.47 -26.19
C LEU A 660 34.95 3.99 -26.17
N ARG A 661 34.33 4.57 -27.21
CA ARG A 661 33.89 5.97 -27.22
C ARG A 661 32.40 6.04 -27.52
N LEU A 662 31.66 6.79 -26.71
CA LEU A 662 30.23 7.05 -26.89
C LEU A 662 30.01 8.51 -27.35
N SER A 663 28.93 8.75 -28.10
CA SER A 663 28.48 10.13 -28.35
C SER A 663 27.91 10.75 -27.08
N LYS A 664 27.94 12.09 -26.98
CA LYS A 664 27.40 12.82 -25.80
C LYS A 664 25.92 12.56 -25.53
N GLU A 665 25.15 12.19 -26.54
CA GLU A 665 23.72 11.86 -26.40
C GLU A 665 23.49 10.68 -25.42
N HIS A 666 24.44 9.75 -25.36
CA HIS A 666 24.38 8.59 -24.47
C HIS A 666 24.87 8.90 -23.04
N TYR A 667 25.47 10.06 -22.81
CA TYR A 667 26.10 10.40 -21.53
C TYR A 667 25.10 10.51 -20.37
N LEU A 668 24.07 11.36 -20.51
CA LEU A 668 23.09 11.59 -19.45
C LEU A 668 22.27 10.33 -19.12
N PRO A 669 21.84 9.52 -20.11
CA PRO A 669 21.16 8.26 -19.82
C PRO A 669 22.06 7.24 -19.11
N VAL A 670 23.33 7.09 -19.53
CA VAL A 670 24.32 6.20 -18.86
C VAL A 670 24.57 6.64 -17.42
N LEU A 671 24.76 7.94 -17.20
CA LEU A 671 24.94 8.53 -15.88
C LEU A 671 23.70 8.33 -15.00
N GLY A 672 22.49 8.55 -15.55
CA GLY A 672 21.23 8.35 -14.86
C GLY A 672 21.03 6.91 -14.42
N GLU A 673 21.31 5.94 -15.30
CA GLU A 673 21.19 4.52 -14.99
C GLU A 673 22.21 4.09 -13.93
N ILE A 674 23.46 4.57 -13.99
CA ILE A 674 24.47 4.26 -12.96
C ILE A 674 24.10 4.91 -11.62
N LYS A 675 23.55 6.14 -11.63
CA LYS A 675 23.02 6.77 -10.42
C LYS A 675 21.88 5.95 -9.83
N LEU A 676 20.96 5.46 -10.65
CA LEU A 676 19.86 4.60 -10.23
C LEU A 676 20.36 3.27 -9.65
N LEU A 677 21.26 2.58 -10.35
CA LEU A 677 21.90 1.33 -9.89
C LEU A 677 22.61 1.52 -8.55
N SER A 678 23.28 2.66 -8.37
CA SER A 678 23.99 3.01 -7.13
C SER A 678 23.07 3.57 -6.05
N GLY A 679 21.77 3.76 -6.36
CA GLY A 679 20.71 4.32 -5.53
C GLY A 679 20.91 5.77 -5.11
N PHE A 680 21.43 6.57 -6.03
CA PHE A 680 21.45 8.01 -5.98
C PHE A 680 20.22 8.62 -6.67
N VAL A 681 19.87 9.84 -6.27
CA VAL A 681 18.84 10.62 -6.97
C VAL A 681 19.43 11.17 -8.27
N THR A 682 18.78 10.92 -9.41
CA THR A 682 19.32 11.23 -10.74
C THR A 682 19.41 12.73 -11.04
N ASN A 683 18.58 13.55 -10.39
CA ASN A 683 18.52 15.00 -10.59
C ASN A 683 19.42 15.82 -9.63
N VAL A 684 20.14 15.16 -8.71
CA VAL A 684 21.03 15.82 -7.76
C VAL A 684 22.47 15.76 -8.27
N LYS A 685 23.15 16.92 -8.28
CA LYS A 685 24.59 17.05 -8.50
C LYS A 685 25.31 17.36 -7.20
N GLN A 686 26.38 16.64 -6.92
CA GLN A 686 27.25 16.85 -5.76
C GLN A 686 28.72 16.82 -6.19
N ALA A 687 29.60 17.40 -5.39
CA ALA A 687 31.03 17.44 -5.68
C ALA A 687 31.62 16.01 -5.82
N THR A 688 31.21 15.11 -4.93
CA THR A 688 31.58 13.70 -4.91
C THR A 688 30.38 12.86 -4.44
N MET A 689 30.18 11.68 -5.02
CA MET A 689 29.15 10.72 -4.61
C MET A 689 29.75 9.31 -4.57
N ASP A 690 29.58 8.59 -3.47
CA ASP A 690 30.05 7.21 -3.29
C ASP A 690 28.87 6.26 -3.06
N GLY A 691 28.81 5.19 -3.85
CA GLY A 691 27.67 4.28 -3.93
C GLY A 691 28.10 2.84 -4.14
N ARG A 692 27.15 1.91 -4.02
CA ARG A 692 27.40 0.48 -4.23
C ARG A 692 26.25 -0.16 -4.99
N PHE A 693 26.57 -1.11 -5.85
CA PHE A 693 25.63 -2.03 -6.50
C PHE A 693 26.33 -3.37 -6.76
N ALA A 694 25.61 -4.40 -7.21
CA ALA A 694 26.09 -5.74 -7.46
C ALA A 694 25.91 -6.11 -8.93
N ILE A 695 26.73 -7.00 -9.44
CA ILE A 695 26.59 -7.65 -10.74
C ILE A 695 26.29 -9.12 -10.46
N PHE A 696 25.21 -9.63 -11.03
CA PHE A 696 24.81 -11.03 -10.93
C PHE A 696 25.16 -11.76 -12.22
N LEU A 697 26.13 -12.69 -12.14
CA LEU A 697 26.67 -13.50 -13.23
C LEU A 697 26.25 -14.95 -13.02
N GLY A 698 25.02 -15.29 -13.45
CA GLY A 698 24.43 -16.60 -13.20
C GLY A 698 24.34 -16.92 -11.71
N SER A 699 25.16 -17.87 -11.23
CA SER A 699 25.25 -18.27 -9.82
C SER A 699 26.24 -17.45 -8.99
N SER A 700 27.01 -16.55 -9.60
CA SER A 700 28.04 -15.74 -8.92
C SER A 700 27.61 -14.28 -8.79
N LYS A 701 27.99 -13.64 -7.67
CA LYS A 701 27.73 -12.23 -7.37
C LYS A 701 29.05 -11.49 -7.27
N MET A 702 29.12 -10.31 -7.89
CA MET A 702 30.27 -9.41 -7.84
C MET A 702 29.82 -8.05 -7.31
N ASP A 703 30.34 -7.62 -6.16
CA ASP A 703 30.00 -6.30 -5.62
C ASP A 703 30.79 -5.21 -6.34
N CYS A 704 30.18 -4.04 -6.50
CA CYS A 704 30.73 -2.90 -7.20
C CYS A 704 30.67 -1.66 -6.31
N ARG A 705 31.76 -0.89 -6.28
CA ARG A 705 31.79 0.44 -5.68
C ARG A 705 31.80 1.48 -6.77
N VAL A 706 30.94 2.47 -6.66
CA VAL A 706 30.84 3.59 -7.61
C VAL A 706 31.29 4.85 -6.92
N SER A 707 32.16 5.60 -7.58
CA SER A 707 32.51 6.97 -7.22
C SER A 707 32.19 7.88 -8.40
N ILE A 708 31.43 8.93 -8.15
CA ILE A 708 31.07 9.95 -9.13
C ILE A 708 31.66 11.28 -8.68
N ILE A 709 32.46 11.91 -9.53
CA ILE A 709 33.12 13.19 -9.23
C ILE A 709 32.71 14.22 -10.28
N SER A 710 32.27 15.39 -9.83
CA SER A 710 31.94 16.49 -10.73
C SER A 710 33.21 17.07 -11.38
N GLY A 711 33.27 17.09 -12.72
CA GLY A 711 34.37 17.63 -13.51
C GLY A 711 33.93 18.66 -14.55
N GLY A 712 34.90 19.26 -15.26
CA GLY A 712 34.68 20.38 -16.19
C GLY A 712 33.81 20.05 -17.42
N TYR A 713 33.73 18.77 -17.81
CA TYR A 713 32.93 18.31 -18.96
C TYR A 713 31.72 17.43 -18.56
N GLY A 714 31.49 17.26 -17.25
CA GLY A 714 30.46 16.38 -16.69
C GLY A 714 30.94 15.67 -15.43
N GLU A 715 30.05 14.91 -14.81
CA GLU A 715 30.37 13.93 -13.77
C GLU A 715 31.13 12.74 -14.35
N THR A 716 32.33 12.50 -13.84
CA THR A 716 33.16 11.31 -14.13
C THR A 716 32.76 10.18 -13.21
N ILE A 717 32.60 8.98 -13.76
CA ILE A 717 32.20 7.78 -13.01
C ILE A 717 33.38 6.80 -12.97
N VAL A 718 33.69 6.30 -11.78
CA VAL A 718 34.62 5.19 -11.56
C VAL A 718 33.88 4.07 -10.85
N ILE A 719 33.84 2.89 -11.47
CA ILE A 719 33.23 1.68 -10.93
C ILE A 719 34.35 0.68 -10.63
N ARG A 720 34.57 0.37 -9.36
CA ARG A 720 35.51 -0.68 -8.94
C ARG A 720 34.77 -2.01 -8.84
N LEU A 721 35.30 -3.02 -9.53
CA LEU A 721 34.75 -4.38 -9.60
C LEU A 721 35.40 -5.24 -8.51
N LEU A 722 34.65 -5.62 -7.48
CA LEU A 722 35.15 -6.42 -6.35
C LEU A 722 34.95 -7.91 -6.67
N SER A 723 36.00 -8.56 -7.17
CA SER A 723 35.93 -9.97 -7.55
C SER A 723 35.84 -10.90 -6.33
N GLY A 724 34.75 -11.66 -6.20
CA GLY A 724 34.59 -12.76 -5.23
C GLY A 724 35.36 -14.04 -5.58
N LYS A 725 36.66 -13.94 -5.91
CA LYS A 725 37.48 -15.13 -6.20
C LYS A 725 37.94 -15.78 -4.89
N GLU A 726 37.13 -16.67 -4.31
CA GLU A 726 37.50 -17.52 -3.15
C GLU A 726 38.79 -18.33 -3.37
N GLY A 727 39.13 -18.62 -4.63
CA GLY A 727 40.36 -19.29 -5.02
C GLY A 727 41.63 -18.45 -4.84
N ALA A 728 41.56 -17.12 -4.69
CA ALA A 728 42.73 -16.25 -4.54
C ALA A 728 43.28 -16.17 -3.10
N LEU A 729 42.59 -16.79 -2.13
CA LEU A 729 42.91 -16.68 -0.70
C LEU A 729 43.70 -17.86 -0.13
N ASN A 730 44.08 -18.85 -0.94
CA ASN A 730 44.94 -19.94 -0.46
C ASN A 730 46.41 -19.49 -0.46
N MET A 731 47.13 -19.75 0.63
CA MET A 731 48.55 -19.34 0.78
C MET A 731 49.44 -19.86 -0.36
N ASP A 732 49.14 -21.07 -0.87
CA ASP A 732 49.89 -21.71 -1.97
C ASP A 732 49.85 -20.90 -3.28
N ILE A 733 48.88 -19.99 -3.42
CA ILE A 733 48.65 -19.22 -4.65
C ILE A 733 49.28 -17.82 -4.56
N LEU A 734 49.68 -17.37 -3.36
CA LEU A 734 50.34 -16.07 -3.16
C LEU A 734 51.76 -16.03 -3.74
N GLY A 735 52.39 -17.19 -3.92
CA GLY A 735 53.78 -17.30 -4.33
C GLY A 735 54.75 -16.98 -3.19
N ILE A 736 54.37 -17.21 -1.93
CA ILE A 736 55.32 -17.16 -0.81
C ILE A 736 56.16 -18.45 -0.86
N GLU A 737 57.47 -18.30 -0.98
CA GLU A 737 58.40 -19.44 -1.02
C GLU A 737 58.59 -20.05 0.38
N ASP A 738 58.97 -21.33 0.42
CA ASP A 738 59.07 -22.12 1.66
C ASP A 738 59.89 -21.43 2.76
N TYR A 739 60.98 -20.73 2.42
CA TYR A 739 61.82 -20.02 3.38
C TYR A 739 61.11 -18.87 4.09
N SER A 740 60.22 -18.16 3.39
CA SER A 740 59.43 -17.06 3.98
C SER A 740 58.15 -17.59 4.61
N LEU A 741 57.57 -18.63 4.01
CA LEU A 741 56.36 -19.29 4.51
C LEU A 741 56.61 -19.97 5.85
N GLN A 742 57.79 -20.58 6.05
CA GLN A 742 58.15 -21.21 7.32
C GLN A 742 58.14 -20.20 8.47
N VAL A 743 58.80 -19.05 8.30
CA VAL A 743 58.84 -17.97 9.30
C VAL A 743 57.43 -17.50 9.63
N LEU A 744 56.63 -17.20 8.60
CA LEU A 744 55.25 -16.77 8.78
C LEU A 744 54.40 -17.84 9.49
N THR A 745 54.57 -19.12 9.13
CA THR A 745 53.82 -20.24 9.72
C THR A 745 54.18 -20.48 11.18
N GLU A 746 55.44 -20.30 11.55
CA GLU A 746 55.89 -20.37 12.95
C GLU A 746 55.30 -19.22 13.78
N SER A 747 55.25 -18.00 13.24
CA SER A 747 54.63 -16.85 13.89
C SER A 747 53.11 -16.99 14.00
N MET A 748 52.44 -17.58 13.01
CA MET A 748 50.99 -17.86 13.04
C MET A 748 50.57 -18.86 14.14
N LYS A 749 51.49 -19.69 14.64
CA LYS A 749 51.21 -20.62 15.74
C LYS A 749 51.19 -19.94 17.12
N LYS A 750 51.63 -18.69 17.20
CA LYS A 750 51.67 -17.92 18.45
C LYS A 750 50.26 -17.52 18.86
N THR A 751 49.99 -17.55 20.16
CA THR A 751 48.68 -17.16 20.71
C THR A 751 48.57 -15.66 20.93
N LYS A 752 49.70 -14.94 20.92
CA LYS A 752 49.77 -13.50 21.12
C LYS A 752 50.90 -12.88 20.32
N GLY A 753 50.83 -11.58 20.10
CA GLY A 753 51.82 -10.81 19.36
C GLY A 753 51.24 -10.15 18.11
N ILE A 754 52.06 -9.47 17.32
CA ILE A 754 51.62 -8.77 16.10
C ILE A 754 52.37 -9.26 14.86
N ILE A 755 51.61 -9.56 13.80
CA ILE A 755 52.10 -9.87 12.46
C ILE A 755 51.72 -8.71 11.54
N ILE A 756 52.71 -8.11 10.89
CA ILE A 756 52.54 -6.90 10.08
C ILE A 756 52.83 -7.22 8.63
N THR A 757 51.96 -6.76 7.72
CA THR A 757 52.19 -6.84 6.27
C THR A 757 52.36 -5.45 5.68
N THR A 758 53.38 -5.25 4.85
CA THR A 758 53.74 -3.94 4.32
C THR A 758 54.07 -3.94 2.83
N GLY A 759 54.04 -2.75 2.22
CA GLY A 759 54.23 -2.54 0.79
C GLY A 759 53.37 -1.37 0.26
N PRO A 760 53.64 -0.91 -0.97
CA PRO A 760 52.90 0.18 -1.60
C PRO A 760 51.43 -0.18 -1.87
N THR A 761 50.63 0.81 -2.27
CA THR A 761 49.23 0.56 -2.68
C THR A 761 49.19 -0.42 -3.84
N GLY A 762 48.29 -1.40 -3.77
CA GLY A 762 48.16 -2.44 -4.81
C GLY A 762 49.22 -3.55 -4.75
N SER A 763 50.05 -3.62 -3.70
CA SER A 763 51.05 -4.70 -3.51
C SER A 763 50.47 -6.03 -3.00
N GLY A 764 49.16 -6.13 -2.79
CA GLY A 764 48.48 -7.36 -2.35
C GLY A 764 48.44 -7.59 -0.83
N LYS A 765 48.72 -6.58 0.00
CA LYS A 765 48.78 -6.72 1.48
C LYS A 765 47.51 -7.32 2.06
N THR A 766 46.36 -6.80 1.64
CA THR A 766 45.04 -7.27 2.05
C THR A 766 44.87 -8.75 1.69
N THR A 767 45.23 -9.16 0.47
CA THR A 767 45.15 -10.55 0.03
C THR A 767 45.98 -11.48 0.94
N THR A 768 47.21 -11.08 1.29
CA THR A 768 48.06 -11.82 2.22
C THR A 768 47.42 -11.94 3.61
N LEU A 769 46.88 -10.86 4.17
CA LEU A 769 46.19 -10.90 5.46
C LEU A 769 44.97 -11.82 5.45
N TYR A 770 44.16 -11.75 4.40
CA TYR A 770 42.99 -12.61 4.26
C TYR A 770 43.35 -14.09 4.10
N SER A 771 44.47 -14.41 3.45
CA SER A 771 45.01 -15.78 3.40
C SER A 771 45.50 -16.28 4.76
N ILE A 772 46.15 -15.42 5.55
CA ILE A 772 46.53 -15.72 6.93
C ILE A 772 45.27 -15.98 7.77
N LEU A 773 44.27 -15.10 7.69
CA LEU A 773 42.99 -15.26 8.38
C LEU A 773 42.31 -16.58 8.00
N LYS A 774 42.28 -16.93 6.72
CA LYS A 774 41.67 -18.18 6.24
C LYS A 774 42.35 -19.40 6.83
N THR A 775 43.68 -19.36 6.96
CA THR A 775 44.48 -20.44 7.55
C THR A 775 44.25 -20.56 9.07
N LEU A 776 44.00 -19.44 9.74
CA LEU A 776 43.76 -19.37 11.19
C LEU A 776 42.29 -19.62 11.58
N ASN A 777 41.36 -19.48 10.64
CA ASN A 777 39.93 -19.62 10.85
C ASN A 777 39.54 -21.09 11.12
N LYS A 778 39.48 -21.43 12.40
CA LYS A 778 39.05 -22.74 12.91
C LYS A 778 37.85 -22.54 13.82
N SER A 779 37.02 -23.57 13.96
CA SER A 779 35.76 -23.50 14.74
C SER A 779 35.95 -23.13 16.22
N ASP A 780 37.15 -23.34 16.77
CA ASP A 780 37.53 -23.05 18.15
C ASP A 780 38.25 -21.69 18.33
N VAL A 781 38.43 -20.92 17.26
CA VAL A 781 39.17 -19.65 17.27
C VAL A 781 38.24 -18.50 16.93
N LYS A 782 38.06 -17.57 17.87
CA LYS A 782 37.25 -16.36 17.65
C LYS A 782 38.08 -15.27 16.97
N ILE A 783 37.72 -14.93 15.74
CA ILE A 783 38.40 -13.91 14.94
C ILE A 783 37.49 -12.69 14.76
N ILE A 784 38.04 -11.49 14.96
CA ILE A 784 37.35 -10.23 14.73
C ILE A 784 38.20 -9.33 13.82
N THR A 785 37.61 -8.71 12.80
CA THR A 785 38.28 -7.74 11.94
C THR A 785 37.66 -6.34 12.04
N VAL A 786 38.50 -5.31 11.89
CA VAL A 786 38.10 -3.91 11.79
C VAL A 786 38.71 -3.34 10.51
N GLU A 787 37.89 -2.90 9.56
CA GLU A 787 38.31 -2.64 8.18
C GLU A 787 37.68 -1.37 7.58
N ASP A 788 38.28 -0.84 6.51
CA ASP A 788 37.81 0.34 5.78
C ASP A 788 38.02 0.24 4.26
N PRO A 789 37.05 -0.29 3.48
CA PRO A 789 35.93 -1.14 3.88
C PRO A 789 36.33 -2.61 4.03
N ILE A 790 35.36 -3.49 4.34
CA ILE A 790 35.58 -4.95 4.27
C ILE A 790 35.78 -5.36 2.80
N GLU A 791 36.88 -6.06 2.52
CA GLU A 791 37.33 -6.38 1.14
C GLU A 791 36.88 -7.77 0.68
N TYR A 792 36.84 -8.77 1.57
CA TYR A 792 36.23 -10.08 1.31
C TYR A 792 35.34 -10.48 2.49
N GLN A 793 34.22 -11.13 2.22
CA GLN A 793 33.39 -11.68 3.28
C GLN A 793 33.86 -13.09 3.63
N MET A 794 34.18 -13.35 4.89
CA MET A 794 34.71 -14.63 5.38
C MET A 794 33.73 -15.30 6.34
N GLU A 795 33.32 -16.51 6.02
CA GLU A 795 32.47 -17.32 6.91
C GLU A 795 33.21 -17.64 8.22
N GLY A 796 32.52 -17.54 9.36
CA GLY A 796 33.09 -17.82 10.69
C GLY A 796 33.88 -16.67 11.33
N ILE A 797 34.06 -15.53 10.63
CA ILE A 797 34.78 -14.36 11.14
C ILE A 797 33.82 -13.18 11.36
N ILE A 798 33.96 -12.48 12.48
CA ILE A 798 33.18 -11.27 12.76
C ILE A 798 33.89 -10.07 12.13
N GLN A 799 33.36 -9.55 11.02
CA GLN A 799 33.98 -8.43 10.31
C GLN A 799 33.20 -7.13 10.54
N THR A 800 33.91 -6.07 10.93
CA THR A 800 33.33 -4.76 11.23
C THR A 800 33.95 -3.69 10.33
N GLN A 801 33.10 -2.86 9.71
CA GLN A 801 33.56 -1.72 8.92
C GLN A 801 33.57 -0.45 9.79
N ILE A 802 34.60 0.40 9.65
CA ILE A 802 34.61 1.69 10.34
C ILE A 802 33.66 2.70 9.68
N ASN A 803 33.25 3.71 10.44
CA ASN A 803 32.49 4.85 9.96
C ASN A 803 33.01 6.13 10.64
N ALA A 804 33.98 6.77 10.00
CA ALA A 804 34.64 7.96 10.54
C ALA A 804 33.68 9.17 10.70
N GLU A 805 32.70 9.32 9.81
CA GLU A 805 31.72 10.42 9.86
C GLU A 805 30.79 10.33 11.09
N GLN A 806 30.58 9.12 11.62
CA GLN A 806 29.79 8.87 12.83
C GLN A 806 30.65 8.65 14.08
N GLY A 807 31.97 8.91 14.01
CA GLY A 807 32.89 8.77 15.15
C GLY A 807 33.30 7.33 15.48
N TYR A 808 33.01 6.35 14.62
CA TYR A 808 33.39 4.95 14.79
C TYR A 808 34.73 4.65 14.12
N THR A 809 35.84 5.08 14.76
CA THR A 809 37.23 4.95 14.26
C THR A 809 37.84 3.57 14.54
N PHE A 810 38.99 3.24 13.93
CA PHE A 810 39.72 1.98 14.19
C PHE A 810 40.00 1.78 15.69
N ALA A 811 40.58 2.76 16.37
CA ALA A 811 40.88 2.68 17.80
C ALA A 811 39.61 2.51 18.66
N ALA A 812 38.53 3.24 18.35
CA ALA A 812 37.26 3.13 19.08
C ALA A 812 36.60 1.75 18.90
N ALA A 813 36.56 1.24 17.66
CA ALA A 813 36.06 -0.09 17.35
C ALA A 813 36.87 -1.17 18.08
N MET A 814 38.20 -1.08 18.02
CA MET A 814 39.12 -2.02 18.70
C MET A 814 38.87 -2.09 20.21
N ARG A 815 38.78 -0.94 20.91
CA ARG A 815 38.50 -0.93 22.36
C ARG A 815 37.16 -1.56 22.71
N SER A 816 36.15 -1.42 21.84
CA SER A 816 34.85 -2.04 22.05
C SER A 816 34.89 -3.55 21.82
N LEU A 817 35.59 -3.99 20.78
CA LEU A 817 35.66 -5.38 20.35
C LEU A 817 36.60 -6.22 21.22
N LEU A 818 37.59 -5.62 21.89
CA LEU A 818 38.42 -6.31 22.89
C LEU A 818 37.59 -6.89 24.05
N ARG A 819 36.44 -6.26 24.40
CA ARG A 819 35.51 -6.82 25.39
C ARG A 819 34.77 -8.08 24.92
N GLN A 820 34.84 -8.40 23.63
CA GLN A 820 34.26 -9.62 23.07
C GLN A 820 35.19 -10.84 23.22
N ASN A 821 36.34 -10.69 23.88
CA ASN A 821 37.31 -11.77 24.09
C ASN A 821 37.71 -12.49 22.78
N PRO A 822 38.20 -11.76 21.75
CA PRO A 822 38.72 -12.40 20.55
C PRO A 822 39.99 -13.21 20.85
N ASN A 823 40.29 -14.22 20.04
CA ASN A 823 41.63 -14.85 20.01
C ASN A 823 42.55 -14.10 19.06
N ILE A 824 42.01 -13.69 17.91
CA ILE A 824 42.74 -13.02 16.82
C ILE A 824 42.00 -11.75 16.44
N MET A 825 42.75 -10.68 16.22
CA MET A 825 42.22 -9.42 15.71
C MET A 825 42.94 -9.02 14.42
N MET A 826 42.20 -8.58 13.41
CA MET A 826 42.78 -7.97 12.22
C MET A 826 42.35 -6.51 12.09
N ILE A 827 43.33 -5.63 11.89
CA ILE A 827 43.14 -4.21 11.65
C ILE A 827 43.53 -3.95 10.21
N GLY A 828 42.59 -3.46 9.39
CA GLY A 828 42.78 -3.22 7.96
C GLY A 828 44.07 -2.46 7.66
N GLU A 829 44.30 -1.36 8.39
CA GLU A 829 45.52 -0.56 8.27
C GLU A 829 45.78 0.27 9.53
N ILE A 830 47.06 0.40 9.91
CA ILE A 830 47.50 1.31 10.98
C ILE A 830 48.08 2.58 10.35
N ARG A 831 47.41 3.72 10.57
CA ARG A 831 47.80 5.03 10.02
C ARG A 831 48.28 6.02 11.07
N ASP A 832 47.75 5.91 12.28
CA ASP A 832 47.92 6.86 13.38
C ASP A 832 48.47 6.19 14.65
N GLU A 833 48.97 7.04 15.55
CA GLU A 833 49.56 6.66 16.85
C GLU A 833 48.56 5.94 17.76
N GLU A 834 47.29 6.36 17.76
CA GLU A 834 46.29 5.80 18.65
C GLU A 834 45.98 4.34 18.29
N THR A 835 45.75 4.08 17.01
CA THR A 835 45.50 2.73 16.50
C THR A 835 46.71 1.83 16.70
N ALA A 836 47.93 2.36 16.49
CA ALA A 836 49.17 1.61 16.74
C ALA A 836 49.31 1.19 18.21
N LYS A 837 49.04 2.11 19.16
CA LYS A 837 49.10 1.81 20.61
C LYS A 837 48.09 0.76 21.02
N VAL A 838 46.84 0.85 20.54
CA VAL A 838 45.79 -0.14 20.85
C VAL A 838 46.13 -1.51 20.27
N ALA A 839 46.71 -1.57 19.06
CA ALA A 839 47.16 -2.82 18.45
C ALA A 839 48.25 -3.52 19.30
N ILE A 840 49.21 -2.75 19.81
CA ILE A 840 50.31 -3.28 20.65
C ILE A 840 49.79 -3.70 22.04
N GLU A 841 48.87 -2.94 22.62
CA GLU A 841 48.20 -3.32 23.87
C GLU A 841 47.42 -4.64 23.72
N ALA A 842 46.66 -4.80 22.63
CA ALA A 842 45.96 -6.05 22.31
C ALA A 842 46.96 -7.22 22.18
N ALA A 843 48.08 -7.00 21.48
CA ALA A 843 49.13 -8.00 21.31
C ALA A 843 49.77 -8.42 22.65
N LEU A 844 50.04 -7.47 23.55
CA LEU A 844 50.63 -7.75 24.86
C LEU A 844 49.65 -8.42 25.83
N THR A 845 48.35 -8.15 25.69
CA THR A 845 47.28 -8.68 26.56
C THR A 845 46.81 -10.08 26.18
N GLY A 846 47.45 -10.72 25.19
CA GLY A 846 47.24 -12.14 24.89
C GLY A 846 46.52 -12.43 23.57
N HIS A 847 46.43 -11.45 22.67
CA HIS A 847 45.76 -11.60 21.36
C HIS A 847 46.80 -11.65 20.25
N LEU A 848 46.54 -12.43 19.19
CA LEU A 848 47.31 -12.34 17.95
C LEU A 848 46.71 -11.25 17.06
N VAL A 849 47.48 -10.21 16.76
CA VAL A 849 47.06 -9.05 15.99
C VAL A 849 47.66 -9.10 14.59
N LEU A 850 46.83 -8.93 13.57
CA LEU A 850 47.23 -8.85 12.17
C LEU A 850 46.96 -7.44 11.66
N SER A 851 47.90 -6.82 10.97
CA SER A 851 47.62 -5.52 10.35
C SER A 851 48.48 -5.19 9.15
N THR A 852 48.06 -4.18 8.39
CA THR A 852 48.91 -3.55 7.38
C THR A 852 49.45 -2.21 7.84
N ILE A 853 50.64 -1.87 7.36
CA ILE A 853 51.21 -0.54 7.51
C ILE A 853 51.92 -0.14 6.22
N HIS A 854 51.87 1.14 5.85
CA HIS A 854 52.59 1.63 4.69
C HIS A 854 54.08 1.83 4.98
N ALA A 855 54.89 0.93 4.44
CA ALA A 855 56.35 1.01 4.36
C ALA A 855 56.82 0.28 3.08
N ASN A 856 58.10 0.43 2.75
CA ASN A 856 58.68 -0.12 1.52
C ASN A 856 59.39 -1.47 1.73
N SER A 857 59.56 -1.89 2.99
CA SER A 857 60.31 -3.08 3.41
C SER A 857 59.83 -3.58 4.78
N ALA A 858 60.08 -4.87 5.09
CA ALA A 858 59.74 -5.47 6.37
C ALA A 858 60.41 -4.76 7.56
N ALA A 859 61.68 -4.35 7.40
CA ALA A 859 62.38 -3.56 8.43
C ALA A 859 61.80 -2.14 8.55
N GLY A 860 61.43 -1.52 7.42
CA GLY A 860 60.79 -0.20 7.41
C GLY A 860 59.44 -0.18 8.14
N ALA A 861 58.68 -1.28 8.13
CA ALA A 861 57.45 -1.39 8.91
C ALA A 861 57.70 -1.30 10.42
N ILE A 862 58.78 -1.90 10.92
CA ILE A 862 59.19 -1.83 12.33
C ILE A 862 59.53 -0.39 12.71
N SER A 863 60.35 0.28 11.90
CA SER A 863 60.70 1.70 12.10
C SER A 863 59.48 2.62 12.01
N ARG A 864 58.49 2.30 11.16
CA ARG A 864 57.25 3.06 11.05
C ARG A 864 56.41 2.98 12.33
N PHE A 865 56.32 1.82 12.98
CA PHE A 865 55.66 1.69 14.29
C PHE A 865 56.32 2.54 15.37
N LEU A 866 57.66 2.57 15.39
CA LEU A 866 58.40 3.46 16.30
C LEU A 866 58.13 4.93 15.99
N GLY A 867 58.04 5.31 14.71
CA GLY A 867 57.68 6.66 14.28
C GLY A 867 56.24 7.06 14.60
N LEU A 868 55.35 6.10 14.87
CA LEU A 868 53.98 6.32 15.35
C LEU A 868 53.90 6.41 16.89
N GLY A 869 55.03 6.50 17.60
CA GLY A 869 55.04 6.73 19.05
C GLY A 869 54.82 5.47 19.90
N VAL A 870 55.03 4.28 19.32
CA VAL A 870 55.05 3.02 20.09
C VAL A 870 56.41 2.86 20.78
N ASP A 871 56.37 2.47 22.07
CA ASP A 871 57.59 2.23 22.84
C ASP A 871 58.41 1.05 22.29
N ARG A 872 59.75 1.21 22.25
CA ARG A 872 60.67 0.22 21.67
C ARG A 872 60.62 -1.11 22.41
N GLN A 873 60.50 -1.09 23.74
CA GLN A 873 60.44 -2.32 24.54
C GLN A 873 59.12 -3.05 24.30
N GLN A 874 58.01 -2.31 24.26
CA GLN A 874 56.69 -2.87 23.95
C GLN A 874 56.64 -3.48 22.54
N LEU A 875 57.20 -2.79 21.53
CA LEU A 875 57.26 -3.30 20.17
C LEU A 875 58.14 -4.56 20.07
N ALA A 876 59.33 -4.54 20.68
CA ALA A 876 60.23 -5.70 20.69
C ALA A 876 59.61 -6.94 21.37
N ASN A 877 58.76 -6.73 22.38
CA ASN A 877 58.09 -7.80 23.11
C ASN A 877 56.78 -8.30 22.44
N SER A 878 56.28 -7.58 21.43
CA SER A 878 54.99 -7.88 20.79
C SER A 878 55.12 -8.32 19.34
N ILE A 879 56.14 -7.86 18.60
CA ILE A 879 56.31 -8.24 17.20
C ILE A 879 56.66 -9.73 17.06
N GLU A 880 55.94 -10.43 16.19
CA GLU A 880 56.17 -11.86 15.90
C GLU A 880 56.65 -12.06 14.46
N CYS A 881 56.15 -11.26 13.51
CA CYS A 881 56.60 -11.28 12.12
C CYS A 881 56.33 -9.94 11.42
N SER A 882 57.26 -9.50 10.58
CA SER A 882 57.07 -8.40 9.63
C SER A 882 57.29 -8.91 8.21
N VAL A 883 56.29 -8.73 7.34
CA VAL A 883 56.25 -9.21 5.95
C VAL A 883 56.27 -8.02 5.00
N GLY A 884 57.33 -7.88 4.22
CA GLY A 884 57.41 -6.93 3.10
C GLY A 884 56.96 -7.59 1.81
N GLN A 885 56.12 -6.92 1.01
CA GLN A 885 55.71 -7.46 -0.28
C GLN A 885 55.52 -6.44 -1.41
N ARG A 886 55.77 -6.91 -2.64
CA ARG A 886 55.41 -6.26 -3.90
C ARG A 886 54.81 -7.27 -4.89
N LEU A 887 54.14 -6.79 -5.94
CA LEU A 887 53.60 -7.64 -7.00
C LEU A 887 54.34 -7.38 -8.31
N ALA A 888 54.80 -8.46 -8.93
CA ALA A 888 55.33 -8.48 -10.28
C ALA A 888 54.32 -9.17 -11.22
N ARG A 889 54.27 -8.77 -12.49
CA ARG A 889 53.44 -9.47 -13.49
C ARG A 889 53.95 -10.89 -13.72
N LYS A 890 53.04 -11.86 -13.79
CA LYS A 890 53.35 -13.27 -14.03
C LYS A 890 53.43 -13.54 -15.53
N ILE A 891 54.49 -14.20 -15.99
CA ILE A 891 54.62 -14.58 -17.40
C ILE A 891 53.47 -15.54 -17.76
N CYS A 892 52.82 -15.31 -18.90
CA CYS A 892 51.75 -16.19 -19.36
C CYS A 892 52.30 -17.62 -19.56
N PRO A 893 51.73 -18.65 -18.88
CA PRO A 893 52.23 -20.03 -18.99
C PRO A 893 52.14 -20.61 -20.40
N SER A 894 51.23 -20.09 -21.23
CA SER A 894 50.98 -20.61 -22.59
C SER A 894 51.88 -20.00 -23.67
N CYS A 895 52.57 -18.89 -23.38
CA CYS A 895 53.49 -18.25 -24.33
C CYS A 895 54.83 -17.89 -23.68
N ARG A 896 55.21 -18.60 -22.61
CA ARG A 896 56.50 -18.45 -21.94
C ARG A 896 57.61 -19.01 -22.84
N GLN A 897 58.64 -18.23 -23.07
CA GLN A 897 59.83 -18.62 -23.83
C GLN A 897 61.10 -18.18 -23.11
N GLU A 898 62.20 -18.87 -23.35
CA GLU A 898 63.52 -18.49 -22.83
C GLU A 898 63.95 -17.14 -23.44
N ALA A 899 64.54 -16.27 -22.62
CA ALA A 899 64.95 -14.93 -22.99
C ALA A 899 66.47 -14.79 -22.96
N THR A 900 67.04 -14.21 -24.01
CA THR A 900 68.41 -13.67 -23.98
C THR A 900 68.41 -12.37 -23.19
N VAL A 901 69.14 -12.34 -22.07
CA VAL A 901 69.22 -11.19 -21.17
C VAL A 901 70.53 -10.43 -21.39
N ASP A 902 70.50 -9.12 -21.20
CA ASP A 902 71.68 -8.25 -21.27
C ASP A 902 72.79 -8.75 -20.31
N PRO A 903 74.06 -8.85 -20.75
CA PRO A 903 75.18 -9.24 -19.89
C PRO A 903 75.30 -8.43 -18.58
N ALA A 904 74.94 -7.14 -18.58
CA ALA A 904 74.97 -6.30 -17.38
C ALA A 904 73.90 -6.73 -16.35
N VAL A 905 72.68 -7.00 -16.83
CA VAL A 905 71.56 -7.49 -16.01
C VAL A 905 71.88 -8.89 -15.46
N LEU A 906 72.54 -9.74 -16.25
CA LEU A 906 72.98 -11.07 -15.82
C LEU A 906 74.07 -10.99 -14.74
N ALA A 907 75.04 -10.09 -14.87
CA ALA A 907 76.09 -9.88 -13.88
C ALA A 907 75.50 -9.38 -12.55
N GLU A 908 74.56 -8.44 -12.62
CA GLU A 908 73.87 -7.92 -11.46
C GLU A 908 73.03 -9.00 -10.74
N ALA A 909 72.27 -9.80 -11.49
CA ALA A 909 71.49 -10.91 -10.92
C ALA A 909 72.39 -11.93 -10.20
N LYS A 910 73.58 -12.24 -10.76
CA LYS A 910 74.58 -13.10 -10.11
C LYS A 910 75.08 -12.53 -8.79
N THR A 911 75.36 -11.23 -8.73
CA THR A 911 75.77 -10.56 -7.49
C THR A 911 74.69 -10.63 -6.41
N ILE A 912 73.42 -10.40 -6.78
CA ILE A 912 72.28 -10.49 -5.86
C ILE A 912 72.14 -11.91 -5.28
N LEU A 913 72.24 -12.94 -6.14
CA LEU A 913 72.15 -14.34 -5.73
C LEU A 913 73.32 -14.77 -4.82
N ALA A 914 74.53 -14.25 -5.06
CA ALA A 914 75.70 -14.54 -4.24
C ALA A 914 75.62 -13.98 -2.82
N GLN A 915 74.75 -12.99 -2.58
CA GLN A 915 74.52 -12.40 -1.25
C GLN A 915 73.53 -13.20 -0.39
N ILE A 916 72.90 -14.25 -0.94
CA ILE A 916 71.97 -15.10 -0.18
C ILE A 916 72.75 -15.92 0.86
N LYS A 917 72.47 -15.67 2.14
CA LYS A 917 73.10 -16.37 3.28
C LYS A 917 72.21 -17.48 3.87
N ASN A 918 71.02 -17.69 3.34
CA ASN A 918 70.08 -18.69 3.85
C ASN A 918 70.49 -20.11 3.41
N PRO A 919 70.74 -21.05 4.34
CA PRO A 919 71.21 -22.40 4.02
C PRO A 919 70.16 -23.29 3.33
N VAL A 920 68.88 -22.91 3.36
CA VAL A 920 67.77 -23.67 2.76
C VAL A 920 67.65 -23.37 1.25
N VAL A 921 68.14 -22.22 0.79
CA VAL A 921 67.99 -21.79 -0.61
C VAL A 921 69.07 -22.41 -1.50
N LYS A 922 68.63 -23.14 -2.53
CA LYS A 922 69.50 -23.71 -3.56
C LYS A 922 69.47 -22.83 -4.82
N VAL A 923 70.57 -22.13 -5.09
CA VAL A 923 70.72 -21.35 -6.32
C VAL A 923 71.15 -22.26 -7.48
N PRO A 924 70.42 -22.29 -8.61
CA PRO A 924 70.81 -23.07 -9.79
C PRO A 924 72.16 -22.63 -10.37
N THR A 925 72.97 -23.58 -10.85
CA THR A 925 74.25 -23.31 -11.52
C THR A 925 74.08 -22.79 -12.95
N ASP A 926 73.00 -23.19 -13.64
CA ASP A 926 72.60 -22.69 -14.96
C ASP A 926 71.54 -21.59 -14.79
N ILE A 927 71.90 -20.36 -15.13
CA ILE A 927 71.06 -19.16 -14.91
C ILE A 927 70.34 -18.83 -16.22
N LYS A 928 69.05 -19.14 -16.28
CA LYS A 928 68.17 -18.87 -17.42
C LYS A 928 67.00 -17.99 -16.99
N PHE A 929 66.62 -17.06 -17.87
CA PHE A 929 65.48 -16.19 -17.68
C PHE A 929 64.45 -16.38 -18.79
N PHE A 930 63.23 -15.92 -18.55
CA PHE A 930 62.09 -16.15 -19.43
C PHE A 930 61.38 -14.84 -19.76
N LYS A 931 60.66 -14.81 -20.89
CA LYS A 931 59.75 -13.73 -21.29
C LYS A 931 58.45 -14.30 -21.87
N GLY A 932 57.39 -13.50 -21.86
CA GLY A 932 56.13 -13.85 -22.53
C GLY A 932 56.04 -13.20 -23.91
N VAL A 933 55.72 -13.98 -24.94
CA VAL A 933 55.62 -13.46 -26.33
C VAL A 933 54.21 -13.01 -26.76
N GLY A 934 53.20 -13.24 -25.93
CA GLY A 934 51.79 -12.95 -26.23
C GLY A 934 51.07 -14.11 -26.93
N CYS A 935 49.84 -14.41 -26.50
CA CYS A 935 48.94 -15.38 -27.12
C CYS A 935 47.47 -15.07 -26.78
N ASP A 936 46.53 -15.74 -27.44
CA ASP A 936 45.08 -15.59 -27.22
C ASP A 936 44.68 -15.74 -25.74
N LYS A 937 45.34 -16.64 -25.00
CA LYS A 937 45.02 -16.89 -23.58
C LYS A 937 45.38 -15.73 -22.65
N CYS A 938 46.24 -14.82 -23.09
CA CYS A 938 46.62 -13.61 -22.36
C CYS A 938 46.31 -12.33 -23.14
N ASN A 939 45.38 -12.40 -24.10
CA ASN A 939 45.00 -11.27 -24.95
C ASN A 939 46.22 -10.60 -25.64
N PHE A 940 47.20 -11.40 -26.05
CA PHE A 940 48.45 -10.95 -26.69
C PHE A 940 49.39 -10.06 -25.85
N ILE A 941 49.16 -9.96 -24.53
CA ILE A 941 49.96 -9.09 -23.63
C ILE A 941 51.29 -9.75 -23.19
N GLY A 942 51.37 -11.09 -23.20
CA GLY A 942 52.53 -11.86 -22.73
C GLY A 942 52.55 -12.15 -21.22
N TYR A 943 51.68 -11.47 -20.45
CA TYR A 943 51.52 -11.65 -19.01
C TYR A 943 50.10 -12.13 -18.68
N LYS A 944 49.95 -12.94 -17.64
CA LYS A 944 48.64 -13.36 -17.13
C LYS A 944 48.70 -13.55 -15.61
N GLY A 945 48.10 -12.63 -14.89
CA GLY A 945 48.11 -12.60 -13.43
C GLY A 945 49.36 -11.96 -12.84
N ARG A 946 49.50 -12.04 -11.51
CA ARG A 946 50.58 -11.45 -10.73
C ARG A 946 51.21 -12.49 -9.81
N VAL A 947 52.46 -12.28 -9.44
CA VAL A 947 53.20 -13.07 -8.44
C VAL A 947 53.75 -12.13 -7.37
N GLY A 948 53.64 -12.53 -6.10
CA GLY A 948 54.18 -11.75 -5.00
C GLY A 948 55.69 -11.94 -4.86
N LEU A 949 56.37 -10.85 -4.51
CA LEU A 949 57.76 -10.83 -4.09
C LEU A 949 57.78 -10.54 -2.60
N TYR A 950 58.42 -11.38 -1.80
CA TYR A 950 58.29 -11.37 -0.34
C TYR A 950 59.64 -11.29 0.36
N GLU A 951 59.61 -10.66 1.53
CA GLU A 951 60.66 -10.73 2.55
C GLU A 951 59.99 -10.82 3.92
N THR A 952 60.61 -11.53 4.85
CA THR A 952 60.00 -11.86 6.15
C THR A 952 61.02 -11.78 7.27
N ILE A 953 60.74 -10.96 8.28
CA ILE A 953 61.52 -10.87 9.51
C ILE A 953 60.73 -11.53 10.63
N GLY A 954 61.20 -12.67 11.13
CA GLY A 954 60.63 -13.33 12.31
C GLY A 954 61.22 -12.78 13.61
N ALA A 955 60.46 -12.88 14.70
CA ALA A 955 60.94 -12.48 16.01
C ALA A 955 61.99 -13.44 16.57
N ASN A 956 63.15 -12.90 16.95
CA ASN A 956 64.19 -13.61 17.68
C ASN A 956 64.90 -12.64 18.66
N PRO A 957 65.71 -13.13 19.62
CA PRO A 957 66.39 -12.28 20.59
C PRO A 957 67.29 -11.20 19.98
N GLU A 958 67.93 -11.47 18.85
CA GLU A 958 68.82 -10.55 18.14
C GLU A 958 68.03 -9.38 17.52
N ILE A 959 66.92 -9.68 16.84
CA ILE A 959 65.98 -8.70 16.30
C ILE A 959 65.33 -7.90 17.43
N GLY A 960 64.96 -8.53 18.54
CA GLY A 960 64.44 -7.82 19.72
C GLY A 960 65.43 -6.80 20.29
N LYS A 961 66.72 -7.18 20.40
CA LYS A 961 67.80 -6.25 20.80
C LYS A 961 68.01 -5.13 19.79
N ALA A 962 67.93 -5.44 18.49
CA ALA A 962 68.04 -4.45 17.43
C ALA A 962 66.93 -3.38 17.52
N ILE A 963 65.69 -3.79 17.79
CA ILE A 963 64.54 -2.88 17.97
C ILE A 963 64.71 -1.99 19.21
N GLN A 964 65.20 -2.57 20.31
CA GLN A 964 65.43 -1.85 21.57
C GLN A 964 66.56 -0.81 21.47
N ASN A 965 67.51 -0.98 20.54
CA ASN A 965 68.63 -0.07 20.39
C ASN A 965 68.23 1.22 19.66
N PRO A 966 68.26 2.40 20.32
CA PRO A 966 67.88 3.66 19.70
C PRO A 966 68.81 4.12 18.57
N ALA A 967 70.04 3.59 18.49
CA ALA A 967 71.00 3.92 17.45
C ALA A 967 70.81 3.13 16.14
N PHE A 968 69.96 2.10 16.13
CA PHE A 968 69.78 1.24 14.96
C PHE A 968 68.74 1.84 13.99
N SER A 969 69.10 1.86 12.72
CA SER A 969 68.24 2.23 11.59
C SER A 969 67.43 1.03 11.07
N ASP A 970 66.52 1.28 10.13
CA ASP A 970 65.85 0.21 9.37
C ASP A 970 66.85 -0.66 8.60
N TYR A 971 67.92 -0.07 8.07
CA TYR A 971 69.02 -0.80 7.44
C TYR A 971 69.72 -1.75 8.42
N ASP A 972 69.99 -1.34 9.65
CA ASP A 972 70.66 -2.20 10.64
C ASP A 972 69.80 -3.40 11.04
N ILE A 973 68.48 -3.19 11.16
CA ILE A 973 67.51 -4.27 11.42
C ILE A 973 67.48 -5.24 10.25
N GLU A 974 67.47 -4.74 9.01
CA GLU A 974 67.53 -5.57 7.80
C GLU A 974 68.83 -6.39 7.74
N GLN A 975 69.99 -5.80 8.04
CA GLN A 975 71.26 -6.52 8.04
C GLN A 975 71.31 -7.64 9.08
N GLU A 976 70.79 -7.40 10.28
CA GLU A 976 70.68 -8.45 11.30
C GLU A 976 69.68 -9.53 10.87
N ALA A 977 68.58 -9.18 10.20
CA ALA A 977 67.64 -10.16 9.65
C ALA A 977 68.28 -11.02 8.54
N ILE A 978 69.05 -10.42 7.63
CA ILE A 978 69.79 -11.13 6.57
C ILE A 978 70.80 -12.11 7.18
N LYS A 979 71.50 -11.69 8.25
CA LYS A 979 72.42 -12.56 8.99
C LYS A 979 71.70 -13.75 9.65
N ASN A 980 70.44 -13.57 10.04
CA ASN A 980 69.55 -14.62 10.53
C ASN A 980 68.83 -15.40 9.41
N GLY A 981 69.25 -15.25 8.15
CA GLY A 981 68.74 -16.03 7.03
C GLY A 981 67.54 -15.43 6.30
N MET A 982 67.18 -14.16 6.53
CA MET A 982 66.16 -13.48 5.72
C MET A 982 66.58 -13.44 4.23
N ILE A 983 65.61 -13.71 3.35
CA ILE A 983 65.71 -13.41 1.92
C ILE A 983 65.05 -12.06 1.66
N THR A 984 65.78 -11.15 1.02
CA THR A 984 65.25 -9.83 0.64
C THR A 984 64.28 -9.96 -0.52
N MET A 985 63.38 -8.98 -0.66
CA MET A 985 62.40 -8.99 -1.74
C MET A 985 63.03 -9.01 -3.14
N LEU A 986 64.18 -8.35 -3.29
CA LEU A 986 64.96 -8.35 -4.52
C LEU A 986 65.53 -9.76 -4.82
N GLN A 987 66.09 -10.44 -3.81
CA GLN A 987 66.59 -11.81 -3.96
C GLN A 987 65.48 -12.80 -4.30
N ASP A 988 64.33 -12.70 -3.62
CA ASP A 988 63.13 -13.51 -3.90
C ASP A 988 62.63 -13.30 -5.33
N GLY A 989 62.58 -12.04 -5.80
CA GLY A 989 62.22 -11.70 -7.17
C GLY A 989 63.16 -12.32 -8.21
N VAL A 990 64.48 -12.24 -7.99
CA VAL A 990 65.46 -12.85 -8.91
C VAL A 990 65.28 -14.37 -8.95
N LEU A 991 65.07 -15.04 -7.81
CA LEU A 991 64.80 -16.48 -7.76
C LEU A 991 63.54 -16.88 -8.56
N LYS A 992 62.46 -16.10 -8.46
CA LYS A 992 61.22 -16.32 -9.24
C LYS A 992 61.38 -16.03 -10.72
N ALA A 993 62.22 -15.07 -11.09
CA ALA A 993 62.56 -14.83 -12.48
C ALA A 993 63.31 -16.02 -13.10
N LEU A 994 64.18 -16.70 -12.33
CA LEU A 994 64.84 -17.94 -12.76
C LEU A 994 63.87 -19.12 -12.94
N LYS A 995 62.80 -19.18 -12.15
CA LYS A 995 61.73 -20.19 -12.31
C LYS A 995 60.82 -19.89 -13.51
N GLY A 996 60.99 -18.73 -14.16
CA GLY A 996 60.14 -18.26 -15.24
C GLY A 996 58.73 -17.93 -14.79
N GLU A 997 58.58 -17.49 -13.53
CA GLU A 997 57.31 -16.99 -13.00
C GLU A 997 57.10 -15.52 -13.35
N THR A 998 58.17 -14.72 -13.36
CA THR A 998 58.19 -13.32 -13.81
C THR A 998 59.44 -13.02 -14.65
N THR A 999 59.54 -11.81 -15.19
CA THR A 999 60.71 -11.36 -15.96
C THR A 999 61.68 -10.60 -15.05
N ILE A 1000 62.99 -10.69 -15.30
CA ILE A 1000 64.01 -9.96 -14.51
C ILE A 1000 63.79 -8.44 -14.54
N ASP A 1001 63.37 -7.90 -15.69
CA ASP A 1001 63.05 -6.47 -15.84
C ASP A 1001 61.88 -6.05 -14.94
N GLU A 1002 60.92 -6.96 -14.72
CA GLU A 1002 59.77 -6.69 -13.88
C GLU A 1002 60.17 -6.66 -12.41
N VAL A 1003 61.06 -7.57 -12.00
CA VAL A 1003 61.65 -7.59 -10.65
C VAL A 1003 62.36 -6.27 -10.37
N PHE A 1004 63.22 -5.81 -11.27
CA PHE A 1004 63.92 -4.54 -11.07
C PHE A 1004 62.99 -3.34 -11.08
N ARG A 1005 61.98 -3.32 -11.98
CA ARG A 1005 60.96 -2.26 -12.03
C ARG A 1005 60.20 -2.13 -10.72
N VAL A 1006 59.95 -3.25 -10.03
CA VAL A 1006 59.17 -3.22 -8.80
C VAL A 1006 60.03 -3.18 -7.56
N CYS A 1007 61.27 -3.65 -7.52
CA CYS A 1007 62.08 -3.70 -6.29
C CYS A 1007 63.10 -2.56 -6.16
N LYS A 1008 63.52 -1.95 -7.27
CA LYS A 1008 64.36 -0.75 -7.29
C LYS A 1008 63.51 0.48 -7.52
#